data_AF-A0A959Z5L9-F1
#
_entry.id   AF-A0A959Z5L9-F1
#
_cell.length_a   1.000
_cell.length_b   1.000
_cell.length_c   1.000
_cell.angle_alpha   90.00
_cell.angle_beta   90.00
_cell.angle_gamma   90.00
#
_symmetry.space_group_name_H-M   'P 1'
#
loop_
_entity.id
_entity.type
_entity.pdbx_description
1 polymer ?
#
loop_
_entity_poly.entity_id
_entity_poly.type
_entity_poly.pdbx_seq_one_letter_code
_entity_poly.pdbx_strand_id
1 'polypeptide(L)'
;MKFETKTYLFAVLFFIPFITFSQPNLPEAGVVFDDSSVPRIDIQINPDTLDWIYNNVDSYIEWHATFIFNGNAITDTLENVGFRLRGNTSRYSAKKSFKVSFNTFEPGRKWYGLEKLNLNGEHNDPSIMRSKLSWELVREMGLPGPRCNHVRVYINGNFYGVYINVEHIDEEFVKSRFDNNDGNLFKCLYPADLKYKGSNPDVYKEVYGDRRAYDLKTNSGLDNYSDLANLIDILNNTPENDFYCEITDVFNVFDYLKAAAIDVFIANWDGYIYNKNNFYLYHNTETDKMEYIHYDLDNTYGIDWFGKEWSTRDIYDWEQHGSEVRPLYTKMMENQEFRDLYSAYMQKLVVDITDPDVLFPRLNELRDMIAPYVAEDPYYPLDYGYDIDDFYNSFEEPIGAHVEKGIKQYINERRISANSQVEENATIPVINYIHFDYPLPGEDFWISAYVSALQPLQTVRVEYQVNAGTTQYATLFDDGDHNDKEAGDDIYGAMIPGIPMNNSLSWQISATDEFGKSNILPCEPVFIQFEPSDEAALFINEFMADNESFITDEAGQFDDWIEIYNGDAEAIWLGDKYLTDNPDNPDKWLFPDITLQPGEFIIVWADEDQGQGPLHTNFKLNAAGEYLGLFDSQSTAFFPLDTITYGEQNPDMVFGRFLDGGLPWMYLNTPTPGSTNETNSVDMSEIDKLNIYPNPVVNGWLFLSKPVSGKIINLQGEVLIKFEMKQKIGLNNIKPGLYIIQTVDGKSNKLIVQ
;
A
#
# COMPACT_ATOMS: atom_id res chain seq x y z
N MET A 1 -16.89 66.70 -5.41
CA MET A 1 -17.64 65.43 -5.44
C MET A 1 -16.70 64.41 -6.07
N LYS A 2 -16.19 63.48 -5.27
CA LYS A 2 -15.07 62.57 -5.60
C LYS A 2 -15.58 61.44 -6.49
N PHE A 3 -14.83 61.12 -7.54
CA PHE A 3 -14.92 59.86 -8.27
C PHE A 3 -14.06 58.84 -7.51
N GLU A 4 -14.68 57.77 -7.00
CA GLU A 4 -13.97 56.62 -6.44
C GLU A 4 -13.84 55.53 -7.51
N THR A 5 -12.60 55.31 -7.94
CA THR A 5 -12.18 54.16 -8.74
C THR A 5 -12.12 52.94 -7.82
N LYS A 6 -13.00 51.96 -8.03
CA LYS A 6 -12.90 50.64 -7.38
C LYS A 6 -11.89 49.79 -8.13
N THR A 7 -10.73 49.58 -7.53
CA THR A 7 -9.75 48.56 -7.96
C THR A 7 -10.26 47.20 -7.49
N TYR A 8 -10.58 46.31 -8.44
CA TYR A 8 -10.86 44.91 -8.12
C TYR A 8 -9.51 44.19 -7.96
N LEU A 9 -9.20 43.80 -6.73
CA LEU A 9 -8.08 42.91 -6.43
C LEU A 9 -8.54 41.49 -6.78
N PHE A 10 -8.08 40.95 -7.91
CA PHE A 10 -8.20 39.52 -8.18
C PHE A 10 -7.23 38.81 -7.23
N ALA A 11 -7.77 38.13 -6.22
CA ALA A 11 -7.01 37.16 -5.44
C ALA A 11 -6.78 35.94 -6.36
N VAL A 12 -5.57 35.84 -6.92
CA VAL A 12 -5.09 34.61 -7.54
C VAL A 12 -4.88 33.64 -6.39
N LEU A 13 -5.83 32.71 -6.22
CA LEU A 13 -5.62 31.51 -5.43
C LEU A 13 -4.55 30.69 -6.18
N PHE A 14 -3.32 30.77 -5.71
CA PHE A 14 -2.32 29.76 -6.03
C PHE A 14 -2.82 28.46 -5.40
N PHE A 15 -3.28 27.52 -6.23
CA PHE A 15 -3.35 26.13 -5.86
C PHE A 15 -1.90 25.69 -5.66
N ILE A 16 -1.48 25.57 -4.40
CA ILE A 16 -0.26 24.83 -4.07
C ILE A 16 -0.66 23.36 -4.24
N PRO A 17 -0.04 22.61 -5.17
CA PRO A 17 -0.25 21.17 -5.23
C PRO A 17 0.15 20.59 -3.86
N PHE A 18 -0.79 19.95 -3.18
CA PHE A 18 -0.46 19.19 -1.98
C PHE A 18 0.28 17.93 -2.43
N ILE A 19 1.55 17.84 -2.09
CA ILE A 19 2.30 16.60 -2.23
C ILE A 19 1.93 15.69 -1.06
N THR A 20 1.31 14.57 -1.41
CA THR A 20 1.00 13.46 -0.50
C THR A 20 2.26 12.63 -0.30
N PHE A 21 2.62 12.31 0.94
CA PHE A 21 3.75 11.43 1.21
C PHE A 21 3.23 10.06 1.61
N SER A 22 4.00 9.05 1.25
CA SER A 22 3.74 7.64 1.53
C SER A 22 3.97 7.20 2.99
N GLN A 23 4.29 8.12 3.90
CA GLN A 23 4.28 7.82 5.34
C GLN A 23 2.87 7.47 5.78
N PRO A 24 2.69 6.56 6.77
CA PRO A 24 1.42 6.37 7.42
C PRO A 24 0.96 7.69 8.05
N ASN A 25 0.06 8.39 7.38
CA ASN A 25 -0.76 9.40 8.01
C ASN A 25 -1.48 8.74 9.18
N LEU A 26 -1.49 9.37 10.34
CA LEU A 26 -2.14 8.84 11.53
C LEU A 26 -3.40 9.67 11.79
N PRO A 27 -4.56 9.29 11.22
CA PRO A 27 -5.78 10.08 11.37
C PRO A 27 -6.07 10.31 12.85
N GLU A 28 -6.45 11.53 13.21
CA GLU A 28 -6.92 11.83 14.57
C GLU A 28 -8.03 10.84 14.99
N ALA A 29 -8.18 10.65 16.29
CA ALA A 29 -9.22 9.79 16.86
C ALA A 29 -10.62 10.15 16.31
N GLY A 30 -10.88 11.44 16.11
CA GLY A 30 -12.15 11.94 15.63
C GLY A 30 -13.31 11.67 16.62
N VAL A 31 -14.52 11.98 16.19
CA VAL A 31 -15.72 11.91 17.06
C VAL A 31 -16.16 10.47 17.41
N VAL A 32 -15.77 9.48 16.61
CA VAL A 32 -16.14 8.06 16.81
C VAL A 32 -15.27 7.42 17.89
N PHE A 33 -13.98 7.75 17.90
CA PHE A 33 -12.99 7.21 18.84
C PHE A 33 -12.62 8.22 19.93
N ASP A 34 -13.51 9.18 20.22
CA ASP A 34 -13.33 10.11 21.34
C ASP A 34 -13.23 9.32 22.66
N ASP A 35 -12.11 9.55 23.35
CA ASP A 35 -11.70 8.82 24.55
C ASP A 35 -11.80 9.67 25.82
N SER A 36 -12.54 10.79 25.75
CA SER A 36 -12.87 11.63 26.90
C SER A 36 -14.15 11.19 27.64
N SER A 37 -14.84 10.15 27.13
CA SER A 37 -16.00 9.53 27.76
C SER A 37 -16.10 8.05 27.38
N VAL A 38 -17.18 7.40 27.82
CA VAL A 38 -17.54 6.03 27.39
C VAL A 38 -18.85 6.09 26.58
N PRO A 39 -18.78 6.30 25.24
CA PRO A 39 -19.96 6.36 24.39
C PRO A 39 -20.87 5.13 24.52
N ARG A 40 -22.15 5.31 24.22
CA ARG A 40 -23.14 4.22 24.22
C ARG A 40 -23.46 3.82 22.79
N ILE A 41 -23.37 2.52 22.51
CA ILE A 41 -23.78 1.91 21.25
C ILE A 41 -24.99 1.01 21.52
N ASP A 42 -26.12 1.29 20.88
CA ASP A 42 -27.27 0.40 20.86
C ASP A 42 -27.38 -0.32 19.52
N ILE A 43 -27.56 -1.64 19.59
CA ILE A 43 -27.90 -2.49 18.46
C ILE A 43 -29.36 -2.94 18.64
N GLN A 44 -30.22 -2.59 17.69
CA GLN A 44 -31.57 -3.13 17.62
C GLN A 44 -31.62 -4.19 16.53
N ILE A 45 -31.97 -5.42 16.91
CA ILE A 45 -31.99 -6.58 16.03
C ILE A 45 -33.17 -7.48 16.38
N ASN A 46 -33.71 -8.21 15.41
CA ASN A 46 -34.77 -9.18 15.68
C ASN A 46 -34.27 -10.22 16.73
N PRO A 47 -35.03 -10.47 17.81
CA PRO A 47 -34.63 -11.42 18.85
C PRO A 47 -34.35 -12.84 18.33
N ASP A 48 -35.15 -13.36 17.40
CA ASP A 48 -34.93 -14.69 16.81
C ASP A 48 -33.62 -14.73 16.01
N THR A 49 -33.26 -13.62 15.36
CA THR A 49 -31.98 -13.48 14.67
C THR A 49 -30.81 -13.43 15.65
N LEU A 50 -30.95 -12.71 16.76
CA LEU A 50 -29.93 -12.68 17.81
C LEU A 50 -29.71 -14.08 18.40
N ASP A 51 -30.80 -14.80 18.70
CA ASP A 51 -30.75 -16.19 19.16
C ASP A 51 -30.07 -17.09 18.12
N TRP A 52 -30.37 -16.89 16.83
CA TRP A 52 -29.69 -17.60 15.75
C TRP A 52 -28.19 -17.34 15.74
N ILE A 53 -27.77 -16.07 15.84
CA ILE A 53 -26.34 -15.69 15.87
C ILE A 53 -25.63 -16.41 17.03
N TYR A 54 -26.24 -16.44 18.22
CA TYR A 54 -25.68 -17.11 19.40
C TYR A 54 -25.63 -18.64 19.27
N ASN A 55 -26.54 -19.25 18.52
CA ASN A 55 -26.55 -20.68 18.25
C ASN A 55 -25.64 -21.09 17.07
N ASN A 56 -25.15 -20.13 16.28
CA ASN A 56 -24.34 -20.37 15.08
C ASN A 56 -23.03 -19.56 15.18
N VAL A 57 -22.27 -19.81 16.24
CA VAL A 57 -21.09 -18.99 16.61
C VAL A 57 -20.02 -18.92 15.51
N ASP A 58 -19.94 -19.92 14.64
CA ASP A 58 -18.97 -19.95 13.54
C ASP A 58 -19.40 -19.20 12.27
N SER A 59 -20.62 -18.68 12.26
CA SER A 59 -21.17 -17.99 11.10
C SER A 59 -20.50 -16.63 10.87
N TYR A 60 -20.12 -16.38 9.62
CA TYR A 60 -19.72 -15.06 9.13
C TYR A 60 -20.88 -14.28 8.50
N ILE A 61 -22.11 -14.82 8.52
CA ILE A 61 -23.29 -14.15 7.98
C ILE A 61 -23.61 -12.92 8.81
N GLU A 62 -23.73 -11.78 8.13
CA GLU A 62 -24.16 -10.52 8.70
C GLU A 62 -25.67 -10.39 8.58
N TRP A 63 -26.30 -9.91 9.65
CA TRP A 63 -27.75 -9.74 9.74
C TRP A 63 -28.12 -8.27 9.87
N HIS A 64 -29.28 -7.90 9.34
CA HIS A 64 -29.80 -6.54 9.46
C HIS A 64 -29.98 -6.16 10.94
N ALA A 65 -29.43 -5.01 11.30
CA ALA A 65 -29.69 -4.35 12.56
C ALA A 65 -29.81 -2.83 12.36
N THR A 66 -30.29 -2.14 13.38
CA THR A 66 -30.17 -0.69 13.53
C THR A 66 -29.06 -0.40 14.54
N PHE A 67 -28.12 0.43 14.14
CA PHE A 67 -27.03 0.91 14.98
C PHE A 67 -27.33 2.33 15.46
N ILE A 68 -27.20 2.58 16.75
CA ILE A 68 -27.37 3.90 17.35
C ILE A 68 -26.11 4.20 18.13
N PHE A 69 -25.42 5.28 17.77
CA PHE A 69 -24.25 5.77 18.49
C PHE A 69 -24.61 7.02 19.27
N ASN A 70 -24.33 7.03 20.56
CA ASN A 70 -24.48 8.18 21.45
C ASN A 70 -23.10 8.51 22.04
N GLY A 71 -22.35 9.37 21.37
CA GLY A 71 -21.07 9.90 21.84
C GLY A 71 -21.23 11.28 22.49
N ASN A 72 -20.10 11.88 22.87
CA ASN A 72 -20.09 13.23 23.44
C ASN A 72 -20.53 14.30 22.44
N ALA A 73 -19.95 14.24 21.23
CA ALA A 73 -20.14 15.27 20.20
C ALA A 73 -21.22 14.92 19.18
N ILE A 74 -21.56 13.64 19.04
CA ILE A 74 -22.45 13.14 17.98
C ILE A 74 -23.46 12.15 18.54
N THR A 75 -24.65 12.15 17.94
CA THR A 75 -25.67 11.11 18.15
C THR A 75 -26.26 10.77 16.80
N ASP A 76 -26.07 9.52 16.37
CA ASP A 76 -26.49 9.05 15.05
C ASP A 76 -27.26 7.74 15.14
N THR A 77 -28.15 7.53 14.18
CA THR A 77 -28.89 6.28 13.99
C THR A 77 -28.77 5.85 12.54
N LEU A 78 -28.30 4.63 12.33
CA LEU A 78 -28.09 4.01 11.03
C LEU A 78 -28.93 2.74 10.96
N GLU A 79 -29.90 2.73 10.05
CA GLU A 79 -30.65 1.52 9.72
C GLU A 79 -29.83 0.65 8.74
N ASN A 80 -30.26 -0.61 8.53
CA ASN A 80 -29.65 -1.54 7.58
C ASN A 80 -28.13 -1.72 7.76
N VAL A 81 -27.63 -1.78 8.99
CA VAL A 81 -26.25 -2.21 9.23
C VAL A 81 -26.15 -3.74 9.25
N GLY A 82 -24.99 -4.27 8.88
CA GLY A 82 -24.59 -5.65 9.12
C GLY A 82 -24.16 -5.84 10.57
N PHE A 83 -24.69 -6.86 11.24
CA PHE A 83 -24.32 -7.24 12.59
C PHE A 83 -24.05 -8.74 12.70
N ARG A 84 -22.94 -9.12 13.34
CA ARG A 84 -22.55 -10.52 13.58
C ARG A 84 -21.53 -10.65 14.70
N LEU A 85 -21.23 -11.89 15.07
CA LEU A 85 -20.08 -12.22 15.90
C LEU A 85 -18.75 -12.01 15.15
N ARG A 86 -17.69 -11.71 15.91
CA ARG A 86 -16.30 -11.65 15.42
C ARG A 86 -15.36 -12.48 16.29
N GLY A 87 -14.13 -12.64 15.78
CA GLY A 87 -13.06 -13.37 16.46
C GLY A 87 -13.02 -14.85 16.09
N ASN A 88 -12.00 -15.56 16.55
CA ASN A 88 -11.83 -17.00 16.34
C ASN A 88 -12.20 -17.77 17.61
N THR A 89 -11.46 -17.57 18.69
CA THR A 89 -11.75 -18.17 20.01
C THR A 89 -12.82 -17.38 20.75
N SER A 90 -12.81 -16.05 20.67
CA SER A 90 -13.76 -15.16 21.35
C SER A 90 -15.21 -15.21 20.83
N ARG A 91 -15.51 -15.99 19.77
CA ARG A 91 -16.91 -16.30 19.42
C ARG A 91 -17.53 -17.33 20.37
N TYR A 92 -16.69 -18.07 21.11
CA TYR A 92 -17.11 -19.09 22.06
C TYR A 92 -17.20 -18.59 23.50
N SER A 93 -16.60 -17.43 23.82
CA SER A 93 -16.66 -16.82 25.15
C SER A 93 -18.09 -16.44 25.53
N ALA A 94 -18.43 -16.48 26.81
CA ALA A 94 -19.71 -16.04 27.30
C ALA A 94 -19.94 -14.54 26.98
N LYS A 95 -18.93 -13.70 27.20
CA LYS A 95 -18.89 -12.31 26.71
C LYS A 95 -18.41 -12.28 25.25
N LYS A 96 -19.37 -12.29 24.33
CA LYS A 96 -19.15 -12.31 22.88
C LYS A 96 -18.50 -11.02 22.38
N SER A 97 -17.82 -11.08 21.24
CA SER A 97 -17.38 -9.89 20.48
C SER A 97 -18.16 -9.75 19.18
N PHE A 98 -18.39 -8.52 18.73
CA PHE A 98 -19.24 -8.22 17.57
C PHE A 98 -18.51 -7.43 16.48
N LYS A 99 -18.98 -7.57 15.25
CA LYS A 99 -18.65 -6.67 14.15
C LYS A 99 -19.90 -5.93 13.72
N VAL A 100 -19.75 -4.64 13.45
CA VAL A 100 -20.77 -3.80 12.79
C VAL A 100 -20.23 -3.38 11.43
N SER A 101 -20.98 -3.66 10.38
CA SER A 101 -20.66 -3.27 9.00
C SER A 101 -21.69 -2.27 8.50
N PHE A 102 -21.27 -1.09 8.09
CA PHE A 102 -22.14 -0.03 7.59
C PHE A 102 -22.48 -0.22 6.11
N ASN A 103 -21.66 -0.92 5.33
CA ASN A 103 -21.82 -1.03 3.88
C ASN A 103 -22.43 -2.36 3.38
N THR A 104 -22.62 -3.36 4.25
CA THR A 104 -23.09 -4.70 3.83
C THR A 104 -24.44 -4.70 3.15
N PHE A 105 -25.41 -3.92 3.66
CA PHE A 105 -26.74 -3.80 3.09
C PHE A 105 -27.00 -2.46 2.41
N GLU A 106 -26.03 -1.54 2.48
CA GLU A 106 -26.03 -0.26 1.78
C GLU A 106 -24.64 -0.06 1.14
N PRO A 107 -24.40 -0.66 -0.04
CA PRO A 107 -23.08 -0.62 -0.69
C PRO A 107 -22.56 0.82 -0.86
N GLY A 108 -21.28 1.02 -0.55
CA GLY A 108 -20.62 2.33 -0.61
C GLY A 108 -20.90 3.26 0.59
N ARG A 109 -21.76 2.89 1.54
CA ARG A 109 -22.00 3.71 2.74
C ARG A 109 -20.78 3.69 3.67
N LYS A 110 -20.30 4.89 4.00
CA LYS A 110 -19.30 5.14 5.03
C LYS A 110 -19.92 5.95 6.17
N TRP A 111 -19.59 5.62 7.41
CA TRP A 111 -19.98 6.37 8.60
C TRP A 111 -18.72 6.98 9.24
N TYR A 112 -18.56 8.30 9.13
CA TYR A 112 -17.32 9.04 9.48
C TYR A 112 -16.05 8.40 8.89
N GLY A 113 -16.12 8.00 7.61
CA GLY A 113 -15.02 7.35 6.89
C GLY A 113 -14.86 5.85 7.16
N LEU A 114 -15.66 5.27 8.07
CA LEU A 114 -15.61 3.85 8.38
C LEU A 114 -16.64 3.06 7.58
N GLU A 115 -16.24 1.95 6.99
CA GLU A 115 -17.18 0.95 6.51
C GLU A 115 -17.56 -0.06 7.58
N LYS A 116 -16.65 -0.32 8.52
CA LYS A 116 -16.80 -1.36 9.53
C LYS A 116 -16.14 -0.90 10.82
N LEU A 117 -16.65 -1.38 11.95
CA LEU A 117 -15.99 -1.30 13.24
C LEU A 117 -16.12 -2.62 13.99
N ASN A 118 -15.24 -2.82 14.97
CA ASN A 118 -15.28 -3.99 15.81
C ASN A 118 -15.57 -3.61 17.26
N LEU A 119 -16.44 -4.37 17.91
CA LEU A 119 -16.73 -4.27 19.34
C LEU A 119 -16.15 -5.49 20.05
N ASN A 120 -15.02 -5.31 20.73
CA ASN A 120 -14.34 -6.38 21.43
C ASN A 120 -14.80 -6.48 22.88
N GLY A 121 -15.21 -7.69 23.28
CA GLY A 121 -15.63 -7.96 24.65
C GLY A 121 -14.46 -8.12 25.63
N GLU A 122 -13.23 -8.30 25.12
CA GLU A 122 -11.99 -8.45 25.91
C GLU A 122 -12.13 -9.46 27.07
N HIS A 123 -12.83 -10.57 26.82
CA HIS A 123 -13.27 -11.53 27.85
C HIS A 123 -12.14 -12.15 28.69
N ASN A 124 -10.93 -12.24 28.16
CA ASN A 124 -9.72 -12.73 28.79
C ASN A 124 -8.88 -11.62 29.42
N ASP A 125 -9.23 -10.34 29.27
CA ASP A 125 -8.51 -9.23 29.88
C ASP A 125 -9.36 -8.64 31.03
N PRO A 126 -9.02 -8.91 32.30
CA PRO A 126 -9.73 -8.33 33.45
C PRO A 126 -9.64 -6.79 33.48
N SER A 127 -8.63 -6.18 32.83
CA SER A 127 -8.50 -4.72 32.80
C SER A 127 -9.36 -4.08 31.71
N ILE A 128 -9.75 -4.84 30.69
CA ILE A 128 -10.37 -4.35 29.45
C ILE A 128 -9.52 -3.21 28.84
N MET A 129 -8.19 -3.21 29.04
CA MET A 129 -7.32 -2.06 28.75
C MET A 129 -6.11 -2.43 27.90
N ARG A 130 -5.65 -3.69 27.95
CA ARG A 130 -4.37 -4.11 27.37
C ARG A 130 -4.27 -3.82 25.88
N SER A 131 -5.26 -4.25 25.10
CA SER A 131 -5.28 -4.02 23.66
C SER A 131 -5.38 -2.53 23.29
N LYS A 132 -6.19 -1.73 24.02
CA LYS A 132 -6.24 -0.27 23.82
C LYS A 132 -4.88 0.38 24.07
N LEU A 133 -4.25 0.07 25.21
CA LEU A 133 -2.94 0.61 25.55
C LEU A 133 -1.89 0.23 24.49
N SER A 134 -1.94 -1.00 23.99
CA SER A 134 -1.05 -1.42 22.90
C SER A 134 -1.29 -0.64 21.61
N TRP A 135 -2.54 -0.38 21.22
CA TRP A 135 -2.84 0.41 20.02
C TRP A 135 -2.41 1.87 20.13
N GLU A 136 -2.57 2.47 21.30
CA GLU A 136 -2.05 3.81 21.58
C GLU A 136 -0.52 3.84 21.44
N LEU A 137 0.18 2.83 21.99
CA LEU A 137 1.62 2.71 21.88
C LEU A 137 2.12 2.56 20.43
N VAL A 138 1.43 1.76 19.61
CA VAL A 138 1.72 1.63 18.17
C VAL A 138 1.67 3.00 17.49
N ARG A 139 0.61 3.77 17.75
CA ARG A 139 0.43 5.08 17.13
C ARG A 139 1.43 6.12 17.67
N GLU A 140 1.75 6.10 18.96
CA GLU A 140 2.74 6.98 19.58
C GLU A 140 4.15 6.75 19.01
N MET A 141 4.45 5.53 18.56
CA MET A 141 5.69 5.20 17.85
C MET A 141 5.67 5.58 16.35
N GLY A 142 4.62 6.24 15.87
CA GLY A 142 4.51 6.66 14.47
C GLY A 142 4.12 5.52 13.52
N LEU A 143 3.51 4.44 14.02
CA LEU A 143 3.13 3.28 13.21
C LEU A 143 1.62 3.25 12.90
N PRO A 144 1.21 2.61 11.78
CA PRO A 144 -0.19 2.48 11.40
C PRO A 144 -0.98 1.61 12.40
N GLY A 145 -1.56 2.24 13.42
CA GLY A 145 -2.43 1.60 14.41
C GLY A 145 -3.92 1.97 14.25
N PRO A 146 -4.86 1.02 14.46
CA PRO A 146 -6.28 1.30 14.64
C PRO A 146 -6.54 2.35 15.72
N ARG A 147 -7.48 3.25 15.44
CA ARG A 147 -8.08 4.10 16.47
C ARG A 147 -8.99 3.26 17.36
N CYS A 148 -9.03 3.55 18.66
CA CYS A 148 -9.89 2.83 19.59
C CYS A 148 -10.29 3.63 20.84
N ASN A 149 -11.46 3.31 21.39
CA ASN A 149 -11.97 3.83 22.67
C ASN A 149 -12.86 2.80 23.38
N HIS A 150 -13.16 3.04 24.65
CA HIS A 150 -14.14 2.23 25.39
C HIS A 150 -15.57 2.66 25.09
N VAL A 151 -16.47 1.70 24.94
CA VAL A 151 -17.90 1.93 24.70
C VAL A 151 -18.76 1.02 25.57
N ARG A 152 -19.99 1.46 25.84
CA ARG A 152 -21.04 0.67 26.49
C ARG A 152 -21.94 0.10 25.41
N VAL A 153 -22.00 -1.22 25.31
CA VAL A 153 -22.82 -1.89 24.29
C VAL A 153 -24.15 -2.30 24.88
N TYR A 154 -25.22 -1.98 24.16
CA TYR A 154 -26.58 -2.41 24.46
C TYR A 154 -27.14 -3.15 23.26
N ILE A 155 -27.80 -4.29 23.49
CA ILE A 155 -28.53 -5.01 22.43
C ILE A 155 -29.97 -5.17 22.87
N ASN A 156 -30.91 -4.68 22.05
CA ASN A 156 -32.35 -4.68 22.34
C ASN A 156 -32.69 -4.08 23.72
N GLY A 157 -31.96 -3.02 24.10
CA GLY A 157 -32.14 -2.29 25.36
C GLY A 157 -31.48 -2.92 26.59
N ASN A 158 -30.90 -4.12 26.48
CA ASN A 158 -30.16 -4.75 27.57
C ASN A 158 -28.70 -4.32 27.53
N PHE A 159 -28.09 -4.07 28.69
CA PHE A 159 -26.66 -3.78 28.79
C PHE A 159 -25.83 -5.05 28.61
N TYR A 160 -24.92 -5.03 27.63
CA TYR A 160 -24.04 -6.16 27.30
C TYR A 160 -22.63 -6.00 27.87
N GLY A 161 -22.33 -4.83 28.45
CA GLY A 161 -21.06 -4.57 29.11
C GLY A 161 -20.22 -3.46 28.48
N VAL A 162 -19.00 -3.34 29.00
CA VAL A 162 -17.95 -2.47 28.46
C VAL A 162 -17.17 -3.22 27.39
N TYR A 163 -16.96 -2.58 26.25
CA TYR A 163 -16.25 -3.11 25.09
C TYR A 163 -15.19 -2.11 24.65
N ILE A 164 -14.18 -2.58 23.92
CA ILE A 164 -13.32 -1.70 23.13
C ILE A 164 -13.89 -1.63 21.71
N ASN A 165 -14.20 -0.41 21.27
CA ASN A 165 -14.51 -0.10 19.89
C ASN A 165 -13.19 0.12 19.13
N VAL A 166 -12.92 -0.71 18.12
CA VAL A 166 -11.66 -0.71 17.37
C VAL A 166 -11.97 -0.52 15.89
N GLU A 167 -11.28 0.45 15.27
CA GLU A 167 -11.28 0.66 13.82
C GLU A 167 -10.98 -0.64 13.07
N HIS A 168 -11.71 -0.89 11.98
CA HIS A 168 -11.45 -2.06 11.16
C HIS A 168 -10.23 -1.84 10.27
N ILE A 169 -9.35 -2.83 10.14
CA ILE A 169 -8.25 -2.82 9.17
C ILE A 169 -8.79 -3.41 7.87
N ASP A 170 -8.98 -2.54 6.88
CA ASP A 170 -9.48 -2.83 5.53
C ASP A 170 -8.92 -1.82 4.52
N GLU A 171 -9.50 -1.76 3.32
CA GLU A 171 -9.11 -0.85 2.25
C GLU A 171 -9.19 0.64 2.65
N GLU A 172 -10.10 1.02 3.54
CA GLU A 172 -10.20 2.41 4.02
C GLU A 172 -9.12 2.72 5.05
N PHE A 173 -8.78 1.73 5.88
CA PHE A 173 -7.67 1.86 6.81
C PHE A 173 -6.36 2.16 6.08
N VAL A 174 -6.00 1.36 5.07
CA VAL A 174 -4.76 1.56 4.32
C VAL A 174 -4.81 2.84 3.48
N LYS A 175 -5.95 3.16 2.84
CA LYS A 175 -6.13 4.42 2.11
C LYS A 175 -5.84 5.64 2.97
N SER A 176 -6.39 5.67 4.19
CA SER A 176 -6.24 6.81 5.10
C SER A 176 -4.84 6.99 5.67
N ARG A 177 -3.99 5.97 5.57
CA ARG A 177 -2.65 5.95 6.14
C ARG A 177 -1.59 6.10 5.05
N PHE A 178 -1.70 5.37 3.95
CA PHE A 178 -0.68 5.36 2.90
C PHE A 178 -1.09 6.18 1.66
N ASP A 179 -2.25 6.84 1.70
CA ASP A 179 -2.88 7.56 0.58
C ASP A 179 -3.22 6.67 -0.64
N ASN A 180 -2.99 5.36 -0.56
CA ASN A 180 -3.35 4.36 -1.56
C ASN A 180 -3.99 3.11 -0.92
N ASN A 181 -4.77 2.37 -1.73
CA ASN A 181 -5.43 1.12 -1.33
C ASN A 181 -5.56 0.09 -2.47
N ASP A 182 -4.79 0.29 -3.54
CA ASP A 182 -4.73 -0.55 -4.74
C ASP A 182 -3.79 -1.75 -4.56
N GLY A 183 -2.94 -1.75 -3.53
CA GLY A 183 -2.09 -2.88 -3.17
C GLY A 183 -2.78 -4.02 -2.42
N ASN A 184 -2.09 -5.16 -2.31
CA ASN A 184 -2.62 -6.32 -1.59
C ASN A 184 -2.47 -6.14 -0.07
N LEU A 185 -3.58 -6.33 0.64
CA LEU A 185 -3.64 -6.38 2.11
C LEU A 185 -3.83 -7.84 2.55
N PHE A 186 -2.81 -8.43 3.15
CA PHE A 186 -2.86 -9.77 3.70
C PHE A 186 -3.13 -9.72 5.19
N LYS A 187 -4.19 -10.39 5.65
CA LYS A 187 -4.36 -10.71 7.07
C LYS A 187 -3.54 -11.96 7.40
N CYS A 188 -2.48 -11.79 8.16
CA CYS A 188 -1.55 -12.83 8.54
C CYS A 188 -1.98 -13.49 9.85
N LEU A 189 -2.25 -14.78 9.75
CA LEU A 189 -2.90 -15.60 10.76
C LEU A 189 -2.11 -16.88 10.95
N TYR A 190 -2.20 -17.47 12.13
CA TYR A 190 -1.49 -18.71 12.43
C TYR A 190 -1.73 -19.77 11.33
N PRO A 191 -0.67 -20.38 10.75
CA PRO A 191 0.76 -20.22 11.03
C PRO A 191 1.53 -19.35 10.00
N ALA A 192 1.32 -18.03 9.95
CA ALA A 192 2.04 -17.10 9.06
C ALA A 192 3.47 -16.81 9.55
N ASP A 193 4.43 -17.68 9.20
CA ASP A 193 5.81 -17.64 9.71
C ASP A 193 6.83 -16.91 8.82
N LEU A 194 6.45 -16.55 7.60
CA LEU A 194 7.31 -15.94 6.57
C LEU A 194 8.52 -16.80 6.20
N LYS A 195 8.41 -18.12 6.35
CA LYS A 195 9.43 -19.06 5.87
C LYS A 195 9.31 -19.27 4.37
N TYR A 196 10.46 -19.41 3.74
CA TYR A 196 10.52 -19.76 2.32
C TYR A 196 9.96 -21.17 2.07
N LYS A 197 8.89 -21.23 1.25
CA LYS A 197 8.26 -22.47 0.80
C LYS A 197 8.54 -22.76 -0.68
N GLY A 198 9.11 -21.79 -1.39
CA GLY A 198 9.37 -21.81 -2.83
C GLY A 198 8.91 -20.51 -3.49
N SER A 199 9.51 -20.17 -4.62
CA SER A 199 9.25 -18.95 -5.38
C SER A 199 7.93 -18.95 -6.17
N ASN A 200 7.17 -20.05 -6.18
CA ASN A 200 5.83 -20.05 -6.79
C ASN A 200 4.84 -19.40 -5.80
N PRO A 201 4.21 -18.26 -6.12
CA PRO A 201 3.31 -17.57 -5.19
C PRO A 201 2.17 -18.43 -4.64
N ASP A 202 1.69 -19.41 -5.42
CA ASP A 202 0.58 -20.27 -5.01
C ASP A 202 0.90 -21.15 -3.79
N VAL A 203 2.18 -21.37 -3.45
CA VAL A 203 2.55 -22.16 -2.24
C VAL A 203 2.20 -21.43 -0.95
N TYR A 204 1.96 -20.12 -1.00
CA TYR A 204 1.58 -19.29 0.14
C TYR A 204 0.05 -19.19 0.33
N LYS A 205 -0.74 -19.79 -0.58
CA LYS A 205 -2.21 -19.87 -0.50
C LYS A 205 -2.72 -21.04 0.35
N GLU A 206 -1.84 -21.61 1.17
CA GLU A 206 -2.15 -22.78 1.98
C GLU A 206 -3.31 -22.52 2.96
N VAL A 207 -4.29 -23.43 2.94
CA VAL A 207 -5.49 -23.36 3.77
C VAL A 207 -5.27 -24.17 5.05
N TYR A 208 -5.47 -23.52 6.19
CA TYR A 208 -5.42 -24.10 7.52
C TYR A 208 -6.81 -24.02 8.15
N GLY A 209 -7.48 -25.17 8.21
CA GLY A 209 -8.88 -25.23 8.62
C GLY A 209 -9.80 -24.67 7.53
N ASP A 210 -10.46 -23.56 7.81
CA ASP A 210 -11.43 -22.88 6.93
C ASP A 210 -10.88 -21.62 6.26
N ARG A 211 -9.60 -21.27 6.50
CA ARG A 211 -8.99 -20.01 6.06
C ARG A 211 -7.54 -20.19 5.63
N ARG A 212 -6.97 -19.20 4.93
CA ARG A 212 -5.54 -19.16 4.61
C ARG A 212 -4.72 -18.57 5.76
N ALA A 213 -3.45 -18.95 5.86
CA ALA A 213 -2.51 -18.30 6.80
C ALA A 213 -2.26 -16.84 6.39
N TYR A 214 -2.08 -16.60 5.09
CA TYR A 214 -2.04 -15.26 4.50
C TYR A 214 -3.37 -15.04 3.79
N ASP A 215 -4.32 -14.42 4.49
CA ASP A 215 -5.70 -14.27 4.04
C ASP A 215 -5.88 -12.91 3.35
N LEU A 216 -5.88 -12.91 2.02
CA LEU A 216 -5.94 -11.71 1.16
C LEU A 216 -7.28 -10.98 1.31
N LYS A 217 -7.23 -9.69 1.65
CA LYS A 217 -8.39 -8.85 1.99
C LYS A 217 -8.79 -7.85 0.91
N THR A 218 -7.82 -7.26 0.24
CA THR A 218 -8.02 -6.44 -0.97
C THR A 218 -7.65 -7.25 -2.20
N ASN A 219 -8.10 -6.85 -3.39
CA ASN A 219 -7.76 -7.52 -4.65
C ASN A 219 -8.04 -9.03 -4.70
N SER A 220 -8.98 -9.52 -3.87
CA SER A 220 -9.23 -10.95 -3.69
C SER A 220 -9.69 -11.66 -4.97
N GLY A 221 -10.25 -10.91 -5.94
CA GLY A 221 -10.60 -11.44 -7.26
C GLY A 221 -9.38 -11.76 -8.14
N LEU A 222 -8.28 -11.03 -7.98
CA LEU A 222 -7.00 -11.32 -8.67
C LEU A 222 -6.28 -12.50 -8.03
N ASP A 223 -6.45 -12.69 -6.72
CA ASP A 223 -5.83 -13.76 -5.93
C ASP A 223 -4.30 -13.83 -6.13
N ASN A 224 -3.66 -12.66 -6.18
CA ASN A 224 -2.23 -12.51 -6.45
C ASN A 224 -1.41 -12.48 -5.15
N TYR A 225 -0.36 -13.31 -5.06
CA TYR A 225 0.52 -13.45 -3.89
C TYR A 225 1.99 -13.19 -4.27
N SER A 226 2.24 -12.60 -5.45
CA SER A 226 3.58 -12.46 -6.03
C SER A 226 4.48 -11.54 -5.20
N ASP A 227 3.91 -10.46 -4.71
CA ASP A 227 4.51 -9.50 -3.78
C ASP A 227 4.92 -10.15 -2.45
N LEU A 228 4.03 -10.94 -1.84
CA LEU A 228 4.33 -11.71 -0.63
C LEU A 228 5.43 -12.74 -0.89
N ALA A 229 5.37 -13.45 -2.02
CA ALA A 229 6.39 -14.42 -2.39
C ALA A 229 7.75 -13.77 -2.62
N ASN A 230 7.79 -12.60 -3.25
CA ASN A 230 9.00 -11.80 -3.47
C ASN A 230 9.63 -11.36 -2.14
N LEU A 231 8.82 -10.81 -1.23
CA LEU A 231 9.29 -10.46 0.12
C LEU A 231 9.90 -11.68 0.82
N ILE A 232 9.20 -12.81 0.83
CA ILE A 232 9.66 -14.01 1.54
C ILE A 232 10.93 -14.58 0.89
N ASP A 233 11.05 -14.53 -0.44
CA ASP A 233 12.26 -14.98 -1.15
C ASP A 233 13.47 -14.12 -0.77
N ILE A 234 13.36 -12.79 -0.91
CA ILE A 234 14.43 -11.84 -0.52
C ILE A 234 14.79 -12.01 0.95
N LEU A 235 13.79 -12.09 1.83
CA LEU A 235 14.02 -12.25 3.27
C LEU A 235 14.84 -13.50 3.61
N ASN A 236 14.56 -14.63 2.96
CA ASN A 236 15.13 -15.92 3.34
C ASN A 236 16.39 -16.27 2.54
N ASN A 237 16.48 -15.86 1.28
CA ASN A 237 17.48 -16.33 0.33
C ASN A 237 18.54 -15.28 -0.04
N THR A 238 18.36 -14.01 0.34
CA THR A 238 19.40 -12.99 0.10
C THR A 238 20.65 -13.26 0.97
N PRO A 239 21.86 -13.24 0.36
CA PRO A 239 23.12 -13.32 1.10
C PRO A 239 23.29 -12.21 2.13
N GLU A 240 23.97 -12.50 3.24
CA GLU A 240 24.14 -11.58 4.37
C GLU A 240 24.70 -10.19 3.97
N ASN A 241 25.68 -10.16 3.06
CA ASN A 241 26.31 -8.92 2.61
C ASN A 241 25.39 -8.02 1.78
N ASP A 242 24.38 -8.61 1.11
CA ASP A 242 23.45 -7.90 0.24
C ASP A 242 22.11 -7.63 0.96
N PHE A 243 21.90 -8.29 2.10
CA PHE A 243 20.62 -8.34 2.80
C PHE A 243 20.08 -6.95 3.13
N TYR A 244 20.91 -6.05 3.67
CA TYR A 244 20.50 -4.70 4.04
C TYR A 244 19.83 -3.98 2.86
N CYS A 245 20.46 -4.02 1.69
CA CYS A 245 19.99 -3.32 0.51
C CYS A 245 18.74 -3.96 -0.07
N GLU A 246 18.81 -5.26 -0.37
CA GLU A 246 17.69 -5.96 -1.03
C GLU A 246 16.41 -5.96 -0.18
N ILE A 247 16.52 -6.06 1.15
CA ILE A 247 15.32 -6.05 2.01
C ILE A 247 14.74 -4.64 2.18
N THR A 248 15.57 -3.60 2.19
CA THR A 248 15.08 -2.21 2.31
C THR A 248 14.43 -1.70 1.02
N ASP A 249 14.68 -2.36 -0.12
CA ASP A 249 14.01 -2.07 -1.39
C ASP A 249 12.56 -2.61 -1.43
N VAL A 250 12.26 -3.72 -0.76
CA VAL A 250 10.94 -4.39 -0.84
C VAL A 250 10.13 -4.38 0.46
N PHE A 251 10.72 -3.95 1.57
CA PHE A 251 10.08 -3.95 2.88
C PHE A 251 10.44 -2.70 3.67
N ASN A 252 9.45 -2.13 4.37
CA ASN A 252 9.69 -1.02 5.29
C ASN A 252 10.31 -1.54 6.60
N VAL A 253 11.61 -1.83 6.54
CA VAL A 253 12.38 -2.37 7.66
C VAL A 253 12.36 -1.42 8.86
N PHE A 254 12.50 -0.12 8.64
CA PHE A 254 12.66 0.84 9.73
C PHE A 254 11.42 0.93 10.63
N ASP A 255 10.23 0.88 10.04
CA ASP A 255 8.99 0.83 10.83
C ASP A 255 8.73 -0.57 11.41
N TYR A 256 9.16 -1.64 10.74
CA TYR A 256 9.14 -2.96 11.35
C TYR A 256 10.04 -3.06 12.59
N LEU A 257 11.20 -2.42 12.62
CA LEU A 257 12.07 -2.43 13.81
C LEU A 257 11.39 -1.77 15.01
N LYS A 258 10.63 -0.68 14.79
CA LYS A 258 9.76 -0.10 15.81
C LYS A 258 8.68 -1.10 16.24
N ALA A 259 8.05 -1.76 15.27
CA ALA A 259 6.99 -2.74 15.53
C ALA A 259 7.48 -3.94 16.35
N ALA A 260 8.67 -4.44 16.06
CA ALA A 260 9.33 -5.50 16.80
C ALA A 260 9.69 -5.04 18.21
N ALA A 261 10.21 -3.81 18.38
CA ALA A 261 10.49 -3.26 19.70
C ALA A 261 9.22 -3.18 20.56
N ILE A 262 8.08 -2.80 19.97
CA ILE A 262 6.77 -2.80 20.65
C ILE A 262 6.36 -4.22 21.05
N ASP A 263 6.35 -5.18 20.12
CA ASP A 263 5.94 -6.57 20.40
C ASP A 263 6.77 -7.17 21.56
N VAL A 264 8.07 -6.94 21.53
CA VAL A 264 9.01 -7.41 22.57
C VAL A 264 8.80 -6.64 23.89
N PHE A 265 8.54 -5.33 23.84
CA PHE A 265 8.32 -4.52 25.04
C PHE A 265 6.99 -4.87 25.73
N ILE A 266 5.89 -5.05 25.00
CA ILE A 266 4.56 -5.32 25.58
C ILE A 266 4.33 -6.80 25.87
N ALA A 267 5.30 -7.66 25.54
CA ALA A 267 5.16 -9.11 25.51
C ALA A 267 3.99 -9.61 24.66
N ASN A 268 3.87 -9.11 23.43
CA ASN A 268 2.95 -9.68 22.45
C ASN A 268 3.47 -11.05 21.99
N TRP A 269 3.21 -12.08 22.78
CA TRP A 269 3.62 -13.43 22.46
C TRP A 269 2.71 -14.07 21.39
N ASP A 270 1.49 -13.56 21.17
CA ASP A 270 0.60 -14.06 20.11
C ASP A 270 0.86 -13.39 18.75
N GLY A 271 1.79 -12.44 18.69
CA GLY A 271 2.25 -11.79 17.47
C GLY A 271 3.18 -12.66 16.61
N TYR A 272 3.76 -12.04 15.58
CA TYR A 272 4.63 -12.72 14.62
C TYR A 272 5.86 -13.37 15.30
N ILE A 273 6.59 -12.62 16.12
CA ILE A 273 7.93 -13.01 16.60
C ILE A 273 7.87 -14.28 17.47
N TYR A 274 6.82 -14.47 18.27
CA TYR A 274 6.73 -15.66 19.11
C TYR A 274 5.76 -16.72 18.54
N ASN A 275 4.56 -16.36 18.10
CA ASN A 275 3.53 -17.33 17.69
C ASN A 275 3.15 -17.30 16.20
N LYS A 276 3.86 -16.56 15.33
CA LYS A 276 3.64 -16.53 13.87
C LYS A 276 2.18 -16.20 13.50
N ASN A 277 1.60 -15.24 14.21
CA ASN A 277 0.17 -14.91 14.15
C ASN A 277 -0.05 -13.39 14.33
N ASN A 278 -1.28 -12.92 14.12
CA ASN A 278 -1.80 -11.59 14.45
C ASN A 278 -1.01 -10.39 13.88
N PHE A 279 -0.92 -10.29 12.56
CA PHE A 279 -0.46 -9.08 11.88
C PHE A 279 -1.12 -8.93 10.50
N TYR A 280 -0.93 -7.80 9.84
CA TYR A 280 -1.19 -7.63 8.42
C TYR A 280 0.11 -7.26 7.70
N LEU A 281 0.14 -7.61 6.42
CA LEU A 281 1.09 -7.06 5.46
C LEU A 281 0.32 -6.29 4.39
N TYR A 282 0.76 -5.10 4.06
CA TYR A 282 0.17 -4.29 2.99
C TYR A 282 1.22 -3.94 1.94
N HIS A 283 0.95 -4.19 0.67
CA HIS A 283 1.78 -3.66 -0.42
C HIS A 283 1.45 -2.19 -0.64
N ASN A 284 2.33 -1.31 -0.18
CA ASN A 284 2.22 0.11 -0.48
C ASN A 284 2.77 0.36 -1.89
N THR A 285 1.88 0.60 -2.85
CA THR A 285 2.21 0.76 -4.28
C THR A 285 2.94 2.06 -4.58
N GLU A 286 2.78 3.08 -3.73
CA GLU A 286 3.50 4.35 -3.83
C GLU A 286 5.00 4.21 -3.48
N THR A 287 5.35 3.27 -2.60
CA THR A 287 6.75 2.98 -2.23
C THR A 287 7.29 1.70 -2.85
N ASP A 288 6.41 0.88 -3.42
CA ASP A 288 6.62 -0.52 -3.81
C ASP A 288 7.12 -1.44 -2.67
N LYS A 289 6.82 -1.10 -1.41
CA LYS A 289 7.25 -1.86 -0.23
C LYS A 289 6.10 -2.56 0.47
N MET A 290 6.41 -3.70 1.09
CA MET A 290 5.54 -4.27 2.11
C MET A 290 5.63 -3.47 3.41
N GLU A 291 4.47 -3.17 3.98
CA GLU A 291 4.27 -2.52 5.29
C GLU A 291 3.81 -3.56 6.32
N TYR A 292 4.33 -3.48 7.54
CA TYR A 292 3.89 -4.33 8.66
C TYR A 292 2.89 -3.57 9.55
N ILE A 293 1.73 -4.19 9.82
CA ILE A 293 0.68 -3.60 10.65
C ILE A 293 0.31 -4.60 11.75
N HIS A 294 0.39 -4.21 13.02
CA HIS A 294 -0.01 -5.08 14.13
C HIS A 294 -1.49 -5.47 14.05
N TYR A 295 -1.84 -6.61 14.65
CA TYR A 295 -3.22 -7.03 14.85
C TYR A 295 -3.37 -7.75 16.21
N ASP A 296 -4.58 -7.80 16.77
CA ASP A 296 -4.92 -8.54 18.01
C ASP A 296 -3.88 -8.42 19.15
N LEU A 297 -3.86 -7.27 19.83
CA LEU A 297 -2.89 -6.95 20.89
C LEU A 297 -3.44 -7.13 22.32
N ASP A 298 -4.40 -8.02 22.52
CA ASP A 298 -5.00 -8.30 23.83
C ASP A 298 -4.06 -9.08 24.76
N ASN A 299 -3.32 -10.05 24.21
CA ASN A 299 -2.42 -10.93 24.96
C ASN A 299 -1.06 -10.29 25.26
N THR A 300 -1.08 -9.23 26.05
CA THR A 300 0.08 -8.36 26.34
C THR A 300 0.15 -8.02 27.84
N TYR A 301 1.19 -7.29 28.26
CA TYR A 301 1.36 -6.72 29.61
C TYR A 301 1.09 -7.71 30.75
N GLY A 302 1.73 -8.88 30.70
CA GLY A 302 1.67 -9.88 31.77
C GLY A 302 0.60 -10.95 31.62
N ILE A 303 -0.12 -11.00 30.48
CA ILE A 303 -0.89 -12.18 30.12
C ILE A 303 0.05 -13.31 29.67
N ASP A 304 -0.09 -14.48 30.27
CA ASP A 304 0.73 -15.66 30.00
C ASP A 304 -0.11 -16.95 29.98
N TRP A 305 0.10 -17.77 28.94
CA TRP A 305 -0.49 -19.10 28.80
C TRP A 305 0.56 -20.21 28.74
N PHE A 306 1.84 -19.87 28.90
CA PHE A 306 2.98 -20.77 28.66
C PHE A 306 3.83 -21.04 29.90
N GLY A 307 3.52 -20.42 31.05
CA GLY A 307 4.34 -20.47 32.25
C GLY A 307 5.70 -19.79 32.03
N LYS A 308 5.70 -18.64 31.35
CA LYS A 308 6.90 -17.91 30.93
C LYS A 308 7.01 -16.57 31.65
N GLU A 309 8.23 -16.26 32.04
CA GLU A 309 8.56 -14.96 32.63
C GLU A 309 8.84 -13.94 31.53
N TRP A 310 7.78 -13.29 31.04
CA TRP A 310 7.86 -12.36 29.92
C TRP A 310 8.50 -11.02 30.25
N SER A 311 8.41 -10.53 31.49
CA SER A 311 8.90 -9.17 31.83
C SER A 311 10.42 -9.09 31.84
N THR A 312 11.12 -10.21 32.05
CA THR A 312 12.59 -10.28 32.09
C THR A 312 13.22 -11.07 30.96
N ARG A 313 12.42 -11.56 30.01
CA ARG A 313 12.92 -12.27 28.82
C ARG A 313 13.87 -11.38 28.04
N ASP A 314 14.89 -12.00 27.45
CA ASP A 314 15.90 -11.31 26.66
C ASP A 314 15.26 -10.54 25.49
N ILE A 315 15.62 -9.26 25.32
CA ILE A 315 15.07 -8.38 24.28
C ILE A 315 15.62 -8.70 22.88
N TYR A 316 16.74 -9.42 22.77
CA TYR A 316 17.31 -9.87 21.51
C TYR A 316 16.97 -11.33 21.23
N ASP A 317 16.79 -12.15 22.26
CA ASP A 317 16.34 -13.55 22.15
C ASP A 317 14.85 -13.74 22.46
N TRP A 318 13.99 -13.05 21.68
CA TRP A 318 12.54 -13.10 21.89
C TRP A 318 11.85 -14.29 21.20
N GLU A 319 12.28 -14.64 19.99
CA GLU A 319 11.66 -15.67 19.15
C GLU A 319 11.77 -17.10 19.71
N GLN A 320 11.14 -18.05 19.03
CA GLN A 320 11.32 -19.47 19.32
C GLN A 320 12.48 -20.07 18.51
N HIS A 321 13.11 -21.13 19.04
CA HIS A 321 14.32 -21.73 18.47
C HIS A 321 14.07 -23.02 17.69
N GLY A 322 15.08 -23.47 16.94
CA GLY A 322 15.07 -24.76 16.25
C GLY A 322 14.22 -24.73 14.97
N SER A 323 13.17 -25.54 14.89
CA SER A 323 12.24 -25.52 13.73
C SER A 323 11.27 -24.33 13.75
N GLU A 324 11.31 -23.50 14.80
CA GLU A 324 10.39 -22.40 15.07
C GLU A 324 11.02 -21.01 14.93
N VAL A 325 12.12 -20.89 14.18
CA VAL A 325 12.73 -19.60 13.82
C VAL A 325 11.73 -18.71 13.06
N ARG A 326 11.87 -17.39 13.21
CA ARG A 326 11.12 -16.31 12.55
C ARG A 326 12.06 -15.51 11.64
N PRO A 327 12.17 -15.88 10.35
CA PRO A 327 13.16 -15.31 9.45
C PRO A 327 13.25 -13.79 9.48
N LEU A 328 12.11 -13.09 9.54
CA LEU A 328 12.10 -11.63 9.57
C LEU A 328 12.76 -11.08 10.85
N TYR A 329 12.38 -11.57 12.03
CA TYR A 329 13.00 -11.10 13.27
C TYR A 329 14.48 -11.51 13.37
N THR A 330 14.79 -12.78 13.06
CA THR A 330 16.14 -13.32 13.13
C THR A 330 17.12 -12.50 12.29
N LYS A 331 16.77 -12.27 11.01
CA LYS A 331 17.63 -11.54 10.07
C LYS A 331 17.83 -10.08 10.49
N MET A 332 16.81 -9.43 11.05
CA MET A 332 16.95 -8.07 11.58
C MET A 332 17.88 -8.01 12.79
N MET A 333 17.85 -9.01 13.67
CA MET A 333 18.75 -9.06 14.83
C MET A 333 20.17 -9.49 14.47
N GLU A 334 20.37 -10.23 13.37
CA GLU A 334 21.69 -10.62 12.85
C GLU A 334 22.44 -9.47 12.16
N ASN A 335 21.73 -8.56 11.49
CA ASN A 335 22.35 -7.35 10.91
C ASN A 335 22.58 -6.29 12.00
N GLN A 336 23.83 -5.82 12.13
CA GLN A 336 24.22 -4.90 13.21
C GLN A 336 23.54 -3.52 13.09
N GLU A 337 23.36 -2.97 11.89
CA GLU A 337 22.73 -1.66 11.71
C GLU A 337 21.25 -1.68 12.13
N PHE A 338 20.53 -2.74 11.75
CA PHE A 338 19.15 -2.95 12.15
C PHE A 338 19.02 -3.22 13.66
N ARG A 339 19.93 -4.00 14.24
CA ARG A 339 19.95 -4.26 15.68
C ARG A 339 20.24 -2.97 16.50
N ASP A 340 21.12 -2.11 16.02
CA ASP A 340 21.41 -0.83 16.65
C ASP A 340 20.17 0.09 16.64
N LEU A 341 19.47 0.16 15.50
CA LEU A 341 18.21 0.91 15.37
C LEU A 341 17.10 0.33 16.26
N TYR A 342 16.94 -0.99 16.30
CA TYR A 342 16.02 -1.66 17.22
C TYR A 342 16.32 -1.33 18.69
N SER A 343 17.61 -1.33 19.07
CA SER A 343 18.05 -1.02 20.44
C SER A 343 17.69 0.41 20.81
N ALA A 344 17.84 1.35 19.88
CA ALA A 344 17.42 2.73 20.06
C ALA A 344 15.89 2.88 20.21
N TYR A 345 15.10 2.18 19.40
CA TYR A 345 13.63 2.20 19.53
C TYR A 345 13.16 1.58 20.84
N MET A 346 13.82 0.50 21.30
CA MET A 346 13.58 -0.06 22.63
C MET A 346 13.91 0.96 23.74
N GLN A 347 15.02 1.69 23.60
CA GLN A 347 15.37 2.75 24.56
C GLN A 347 14.34 3.88 24.59
N LYS A 348 13.84 4.32 23.42
CA LYS A 348 12.76 5.32 23.31
C LYS A 348 11.50 4.86 24.03
N LEU A 349 11.10 3.60 23.85
CA LEU A 349 9.95 3.01 24.56
C LEU A 349 10.16 3.06 26.08
N VAL A 350 11.33 2.64 26.55
CA VAL A 350 11.67 2.53 27.97
C VAL A 350 11.77 3.90 28.65
N VAL A 351 12.45 4.86 28.03
CA VAL A 351 12.78 6.15 28.65
C VAL A 351 11.69 7.19 28.42
N ASP A 352 11.24 7.34 27.17
CA ASP A 352 10.43 8.50 26.77
C ASP A 352 8.93 8.18 26.83
N ILE A 353 8.52 7.05 26.28
CA ILE A 353 7.09 6.77 26.05
C ILE A 353 6.41 6.14 27.26
N THR A 354 7.11 5.24 27.96
CA THR A 354 6.52 4.47 29.06
C THR A 354 6.94 4.96 30.45
N ASP A 355 7.32 6.22 30.56
CA ASP A 355 7.59 6.85 31.86
C ASP A 355 6.38 6.71 32.80
N PRO A 356 6.50 5.99 33.94
CA PRO A 356 5.44 5.78 34.91
C PRO A 356 4.82 7.07 35.42
N ASP A 357 5.59 8.15 35.52
CA ASP A 357 5.11 9.43 36.04
C ASP A 357 4.13 10.11 35.06
N VAL A 358 4.17 9.72 33.77
CA VAL A 358 3.27 10.21 32.72
C VAL A 358 2.18 9.19 32.41
N LEU A 359 2.58 7.94 32.18
CA LEU A 359 1.68 6.88 31.71
C LEU A 359 0.70 6.40 32.78
N PHE A 360 1.14 6.23 34.04
CA PHE A 360 0.28 5.64 35.06
C PHE A 360 -0.87 6.55 35.50
N PRO A 361 -0.70 7.88 35.60
CA PRO A 361 -1.83 8.80 35.77
C PRO A 361 -2.88 8.64 34.67
N ARG A 362 -2.48 8.60 33.39
CA ARG A 362 -3.41 8.40 32.27
C ARG A 362 -4.14 7.06 32.36
N LEU A 363 -3.44 5.98 32.70
CA LEU A 363 -4.05 4.67 32.93
C LEU A 363 -5.08 4.70 34.07
N ASN A 364 -4.81 5.42 35.16
CA ASN A 364 -5.75 5.58 36.26
C ASN A 364 -7.00 6.34 35.83
N GLU A 365 -6.85 7.42 35.06
CA GLU A 365 -7.98 8.19 34.54
C GLU A 365 -8.91 7.33 33.68
N LEU A 366 -8.34 6.55 32.75
CA LEU A 366 -9.10 5.63 31.90
C LEU A 366 -9.78 4.52 32.72
N ARG A 367 -9.04 3.90 33.65
CA ARG A 367 -9.58 2.89 34.57
C ARG A 367 -10.78 3.44 35.35
N ASP A 368 -10.63 4.61 35.97
CA ASP A 368 -11.66 5.21 36.82
C ASP A 368 -12.87 5.66 35.98
N MET A 369 -12.66 6.05 34.72
CA MET A 369 -13.72 6.39 33.77
C MET A 369 -14.59 5.17 33.41
N ILE A 370 -14.01 3.98 33.23
CA ILE A 370 -14.75 2.78 32.83
C ILE A 370 -15.28 1.97 34.02
N ALA A 371 -14.67 2.08 35.20
CA ALA A 371 -14.97 1.27 36.38
C ALA A 371 -16.47 1.21 36.77
N PRO A 372 -17.25 2.31 36.75
CA PRO A 372 -18.67 2.26 37.09
C PRO A 372 -19.48 1.34 36.17
N TYR A 373 -19.07 1.23 34.89
CA TYR A 373 -19.75 0.41 33.91
C TYR A 373 -19.29 -1.05 33.94
N VAL A 374 -18.02 -1.29 34.31
CA VAL A 374 -17.52 -2.65 34.57
C VAL A 374 -18.23 -3.28 35.77
N ALA A 375 -18.46 -2.50 36.83
CA ALA A 375 -19.19 -2.96 38.01
C ALA A 375 -20.65 -3.39 37.72
N GLU A 376 -21.24 -2.85 36.65
CA GLU A 376 -22.60 -3.18 36.20
C GLU A 376 -22.63 -4.19 35.04
N ASP A 377 -21.48 -4.63 34.54
CA ASP A 377 -21.36 -5.51 33.37
C ASP A 377 -21.78 -6.94 33.73
N PRO A 378 -22.92 -7.45 33.22
CA PRO A 378 -23.40 -8.78 33.59
C PRO A 378 -22.63 -9.91 32.90
N TYR A 379 -21.81 -9.59 31.89
CA TYR A 379 -21.03 -10.56 31.13
C TYR A 379 -19.58 -10.67 31.60
N TYR A 380 -19.06 -9.63 32.25
CA TYR A 380 -17.68 -9.57 32.75
C TYR A 380 -17.28 -10.78 33.63
N PRO A 381 -18.12 -11.28 34.55
CA PRO A 381 -17.76 -12.45 35.38
C PRO A 381 -17.87 -13.80 34.67
N LEU A 382 -18.48 -13.89 33.48
CA LEU A 382 -18.99 -15.17 32.98
C LEU A 382 -17.92 -16.15 32.46
N ASP A 383 -16.79 -15.63 31.96
CA ASP A 383 -15.75 -16.46 31.37
C ASP A 383 -14.71 -16.94 32.41
N TYR A 384 -14.22 -16.03 33.25
CA TYR A 384 -13.14 -16.30 34.22
C TYR A 384 -13.52 -16.04 35.69
N GLY A 385 -14.77 -15.63 35.96
CA GLY A 385 -15.22 -15.35 37.33
C GLY A 385 -14.74 -14.00 37.86
N TYR A 386 -14.26 -13.10 37.00
CA TYR A 386 -13.74 -11.80 37.41
C TYR A 386 -14.78 -10.96 38.16
N ASP A 387 -14.33 -10.27 39.19
CA ASP A 387 -15.10 -9.25 39.88
C ASP A 387 -14.45 -7.86 39.78
N ILE A 388 -15.09 -6.88 40.43
CA ILE A 388 -14.60 -5.50 40.39
C ILE A 388 -13.25 -5.33 41.11
N ASP A 389 -12.94 -6.17 42.09
CA ASP A 389 -11.63 -6.14 42.76
C ASP A 389 -10.57 -6.68 41.79
N ASP A 390 -10.85 -7.75 41.03
CA ASP A 390 -9.97 -8.24 39.97
C ASP A 390 -9.70 -7.18 38.90
N PHE A 391 -10.73 -6.40 38.52
CA PHE A 391 -10.57 -5.27 37.59
C PHE A 391 -9.52 -4.28 38.09
N TYR A 392 -9.63 -3.82 39.35
CA TYR A 392 -8.66 -2.89 39.93
C TYR A 392 -7.27 -3.51 40.14
N ASN A 393 -7.21 -4.74 40.65
CA ASN A 393 -5.97 -5.44 40.95
C ASN A 393 -5.18 -5.77 39.68
N SER A 394 -5.85 -6.03 38.55
CA SER A 394 -5.21 -6.33 37.27
C SER A 394 -4.30 -5.22 36.71
N PHE A 395 -4.37 -4.01 37.26
CA PHE A 395 -3.45 -2.93 36.94
C PHE A 395 -2.16 -2.97 37.78
N GLU A 396 -2.20 -3.55 38.97
CA GLU A 396 -1.14 -3.42 39.99
C GLU A 396 -0.45 -4.75 40.31
N GLU A 397 -1.18 -5.87 40.29
CA GLU A 397 -0.69 -7.16 40.78
C GLU A 397 -1.28 -8.35 40.00
N PRO A 398 -0.71 -9.56 40.16
CA PRO A 398 -1.23 -10.77 39.55
C PRO A 398 -2.61 -11.12 40.12
N ILE A 399 -3.55 -11.51 39.26
CA ILE A 399 -4.86 -12.02 39.69
C ILE A 399 -4.98 -13.55 39.53
N GLY A 400 -3.97 -14.19 38.91
CA GLY A 400 -3.94 -15.62 38.64
C GLY A 400 -4.57 -15.99 37.29
N ALA A 401 -4.87 -17.29 37.12
CA ALA A 401 -5.22 -17.89 35.83
C ALA A 401 -4.12 -17.67 34.78
N HIS A 402 -4.33 -16.77 33.82
CA HIS A 402 -3.38 -16.40 32.78
C HIS A 402 -2.89 -14.95 32.93
N VAL A 403 -3.23 -14.26 34.02
CA VAL A 403 -2.80 -12.88 34.30
C VAL A 403 -1.76 -12.92 35.42
N GLU A 404 -0.53 -13.23 35.01
CA GLU A 404 0.61 -13.46 35.91
C GLU A 404 1.20 -12.14 36.44
N LYS A 405 0.88 -10.99 35.82
CA LYS A 405 1.28 -9.65 36.29
C LYS A 405 0.20 -8.61 36.01
N GLY A 406 0.11 -7.63 36.91
CA GLY A 406 -0.65 -6.41 36.66
C GLY A 406 0.03 -5.53 35.61
N ILE A 407 -0.73 -4.68 34.90
CA ILE A 407 -0.18 -3.85 33.80
C ILE A 407 1.01 -2.99 34.26
N LYS A 408 0.87 -2.25 35.36
CA LYS A 408 1.92 -1.36 35.88
C LYS A 408 3.10 -2.12 36.45
N GLN A 409 2.84 -3.25 37.10
CA GLN A 409 3.89 -4.16 37.56
C GLN A 409 4.71 -4.64 36.36
N TYR A 410 4.06 -5.15 35.32
CA TYR A 410 4.72 -5.61 34.11
C TYR A 410 5.56 -4.50 33.47
N ILE A 411 4.99 -3.32 33.25
CA ILE A 411 5.68 -2.19 32.62
C ILE A 411 6.92 -1.81 33.43
N ASN A 412 6.82 -1.68 34.74
CA ASN A 412 7.98 -1.33 35.58
C ASN A 412 9.09 -2.36 35.49
N GLU A 413 8.78 -3.64 35.63
CA GLU A 413 9.76 -4.71 35.55
C GLU A 413 10.38 -4.79 34.16
N ARG A 414 9.57 -4.65 33.11
CA ARG A 414 10.02 -4.71 31.72
C ARG A 414 10.93 -3.54 31.36
N ARG A 415 10.61 -2.32 31.81
CA ARG A 415 11.47 -1.15 31.66
C ARG A 415 12.84 -1.38 32.30
N ILE A 416 12.86 -1.85 33.55
CA ILE A 416 14.11 -2.13 34.27
C ILE A 416 14.92 -3.20 33.52
N SER A 417 14.26 -4.28 33.11
CA SER A 417 14.93 -5.39 32.42
C SER A 417 15.45 -4.97 31.05
N ALA A 418 14.63 -4.36 30.21
CA ALA A 418 15.03 -3.89 28.88
C ALA A 418 16.17 -2.86 28.97
N ASN A 419 16.07 -1.86 29.86
CA ASN A 419 17.13 -0.87 30.05
C ASN A 419 18.47 -1.49 30.47
N SER A 420 18.45 -2.64 31.15
CA SER A 420 19.67 -3.35 31.55
C SER A 420 20.29 -4.18 30.42
N GLN A 421 19.56 -4.40 29.33
CA GLN A 421 19.94 -5.24 28.20
C GLN A 421 20.27 -4.45 26.94
N VAL A 422 19.63 -3.29 26.74
CA VAL A 422 19.82 -2.44 25.55
C VAL A 422 21.31 -2.16 25.31
N GLU A 423 21.74 -2.39 24.08
CA GLU A 423 23.06 -2.06 23.59
C GLU A 423 23.11 -0.59 23.15
N GLU A 424 24.00 0.20 23.76
CA GLU A 424 24.21 1.62 23.42
C GLU A 424 25.22 1.76 22.26
N ASN A 425 24.76 1.54 21.04
CA ASN A 425 25.55 1.72 19.82
C ASN A 425 25.10 2.94 19.02
N ALA A 426 26.04 3.54 18.27
CA ALA A 426 25.74 4.67 17.40
C ALA A 426 25.00 4.19 16.13
N THR A 427 23.77 4.68 15.96
CA THR A 427 22.89 4.35 14.84
C THR A 427 23.23 5.14 13.58
N ILE A 428 22.82 4.61 12.43
CA ILE A 428 22.79 5.35 11.18
C ILE A 428 21.54 6.24 11.12
N PRO A 429 21.57 7.37 10.38
CA PRO A 429 20.35 8.06 9.98
C PRO A 429 19.40 7.13 9.20
N VAL A 430 18.11 7.27 9.45
CA VAL A 430 17.05 6.55 8.74
C VAL A 430 16.61 7.41 7.56
N ILE A 431 16.63 6.84 6.36
CA ILE A 431 16.02 7.41 5.15
C ILE A 431 14.85 6.51 4.79
N ASN A 432 13.64 7.04 4.78
CA ASN A 432 12.44 6.28 4.47
C ASN A 432 11.48 7.11 3.59
N TYR A 433 10.48 6.46 3.00
CA TYR A 433 9.42 7.14 2.23
C TYR A 433 9.98 8.12 1.18
N ILE A 434 10.94 7.64 0.39
CA ILE A 434 11.51 8.42 -0.71
C ILE A 434 10.43 8.59 -1.77
N HIS A 435 10.15 9.83 -2.15
CA HIS A 435 9.17 10.18 -3.17
C HIS A 435 9.82 11.08 -4.22
N PHE A 436 9.59 10.72 -5.48
CA PHE A 436 9.91 11.51 -6.65
C PHE A 436 8.94 11.17 -7.76
N ASP A 437 8.49 12.18 -8.49
CA ASP A 437 7.81 11.96 -9.76
C ASP A 437 8.85 11.71 -10.84
N TYR A 438 8.53 10.81 -11.78
CA TYR A 438 9.41 10.61 -12.93
C TYR A 438 9.54 11.92 -13.72
N PRO A 439 10.75 12.51 -13.82
CA PRO A 439 10.94 13.80 -14.47
C PRO A 439 10.68 13.74 -15.97
N LEU A 440 10.04 14.78 -16.51
CA LEU A 440 10.01 15.03 -17.95
C LEU A 440 11.37 15.57 -18.43
N PRO A 441 11.80 15.29 -19.68
CA PRO A 441 13.05 15.81 -20.21
C PRO A 441 13.11 17.34 -20.16
N GLY A 442 14.13 17.87 -19.47
CA GLY A 442 14.38 19.30 -19.33
C GLY A 442 13.54 20.01 -18.26
N GLU A 443 12.64 19.32 -17.57
CA GLU A 443 11.88 19.89 -16.45
C GLU A 443 12.57 19.63 -15.11
N ASP A 444 12.60 20.66 -14.26
CA ASP A 444 13.04 20.53 -12.88
C ASP A 444 12.11 19.54 -12.16
N PHE A 445 12.67 18.69 -11.32
CA PHE A 445 11.87 17.73 -10.57
C PHE A 445 12.30 17.66 -9.11
N TRP A 446 11.36 17.25 -8.26
CA TRP A 446 11.51 17.24 -6.82
C TRP A 446 11.77 15.83 -6.33
N ILE A 447 12.73 15.73 -5.41
CA ILE A 447 12.98 14.53 -4.63
C ILE A 447 12.75 14.90 -3.19
N SER A 448 11.97 14.08 -2.50
CA SER A 448 11.73 14.22 -1.07
C SER A 448 11.88 12.89 -0.37
N ALA A 449 12.17 12.93 0.94
CA ALA A 449 12.26 11.74 1.77
C ALA A 449 12.05 12.10 3.23
N TYR A 450 11.49 11.16 3.99
CA TYR A 450 11.57 11.23 5.43
C TYR A 450 12.98 10.86 5.89
N VAL A 451 13.62 11.74 6.65
CA VAL A 451 14.96 11.51 7.17
C VAL A 451 15.00 11.83 8.65
N SER A 452 15.27 10.82 9.48
CA SER A 452 15.36 10.97 10.93
C SER A 452 16.65 10.37 11.49
N ALA A 453 17.11 10.90 12.61
CA ALA A 453 18.26 10.38 13.32
C ALA A 453 18.13 10.67 14.83
N LEU A 454 18.76 9.83 15.65
CA LEU A 454 18.83 10.08 17.10
C LEU A 454 19.78 11.23 17.46
N GLN A 455 20.79 11.43 16.60
CA GLN A 455 21.73 12.52 16.71
C GLN A 455 21.37 13.58 15.66
N PRO A 456 21.62 14.87 15.94
CA PRO A 456 21.39 15.94 14.98
C PRO A 456 22.00 15.64 13.61
N LEU A 457 21.19 15.81 12.56
CA LEU A 457 21.65 15.66 11.18
C LEU A 457 22.62 16.79 10.82
N GLN A 458 23.78 16.43 10.27
CA GLN A 458 24.76 17.36 9.74
C GLN A 458 24.49 17.68 8.27
N THR A 459 24.13 16.67 7.48
CA THR A 459 23.81 16.84 6.06
C THR A 459 22.71 15.88 5.62
N VAL A 460 21.76 16.38 4.83
CA VAL A 460 20.84 15.59 4.03
C VAL A 460 20.94 16.12 2.59
N ARG A 461 21.25 15.25 1.63
CA ARG A 461 21.47 15.66 0.23
C ARG A 461 21.16 14.56 -0.77
N VAL A 462 20.72 14.95 -1.95
CA VAL A 462 20.71 14.11 -3.15
C VAL A 462 22.12 14.13 -3.73
N GLU A 463 22.70 12.96 -3.93
CA GLU A 463 23.90 12.76 -4.74
C GLU A 463 23.45 12.31 -6.13
N TYR A 464 23.78 13.06 -7.19
CA TYR A 464 23.33 12.73 -8.54
C TYR A 464 24.40 12.92 -9.61
N GLN A 465 24.31 12.15 -10.69
CA GLN A 465 25.20 12.23 -11.85
C GLN A 465 24.39 12.36 -13.13
N VAL A 466 24.86 13.20 -14.05
CA VAL A 466 24.30 13.32 -15.40
C VAL A 466 25.27 12.64 -16.37
N ASN A 467 24.77 11.70 -17.19
CA ASN A 467 25.57 10.90 -18.14
C ASN A 467 26.76 10.17 -17.51
N ALA A 468 26.58 9.63 -16.29
CA ALA A 468 27.67 9.04 -15.49
C ALA A 468 28.89 9.99 -15.33
N GLY A 469 28.64 11.29 -15.28
CA GLY A 469 29.63 12.35 -15.15
C GLY A 469 30.13 12.55 -13.71
N THR A 470 30.49 13.79 -13.38
CA THR A 470 30.92 14.12 -12.01
C THR A 470 29.72 14.15 -11.07
N THR A 471 29.85 13.57 -9.88
CA THR A 471 28.82 13.65 -8.83
C THR A 471 28.54 15.09 -8.44
N GLN A 472 27.26 15.45 -8.49
CA GLN A 472 26.69 16.70 -8.05
C GLN A 472 25.89 16.47 -6.77
N TYR A 473 25.65 17.54 -6.03
CA TYR A 473 24.94 17.49 -4.75
C TYR A 473 23.86 18.55 -4.69
N ALA A 474 22.67 18.17 -4.27
CA ALA A 474 21.59 19.08 -3.89
C ALA A 474 21.24 18.85 -2.42
N THR A 475 21.31 19.88 -1.57
CA THR A 475 20.88 19.79 -0.17
C THR A 475 19.37 19.62 -0.14
N LEU A 476 18.88 18.68 0.67
CA LEU A 476 17.45 18.65 1.02
C LEU A 476 17.22 19.49 2.27
N PHE A 477 16.11 20.21 2.29
CA PHE A 477 15.68 21.08 3.38
C PHE A 477 14.38 20.56 3.98
N ASP A 478 14.23 20.79 5.28
CA ASP A 478 12.99 20.62 6.06
C ASP A 478 12.60 22.02 6.58
N ASP A 479 12.17 22.88 5.65
CA ASP A 479 11.82 24.28 5.86
C ASP A 479 10.40 24.65 5.39
N GLY A 480 9.68 23.71 4.80
CA GLY A 480 8.32 23.87 4.28
C GLY A 480 8.23 24.65 2.97
N ASP A 481 9.36 24.99 2.36
CA ASP A 481 9.46 25.73 1.10
C ASP A 481 10.06 24.88 -0.05
N HIS A 482 10.51 23.65 0.23
CA HIS A 482 11.21 22.76 -0.72
C HIS A 482 10.45 21.49 -1.06
N ASN A 483 9.12 21.58 -1.08
CA ASN A 483 8.24 20.46 -1.42
C ASN A 483 8.33 19.31 -0.39
N ASP A 484 8.41 19.75 0.86
CA ASP A 484 8.82 19.03 2.06
C ASP A 484 7.82 19.21 3.21
N LYS A 485 6.59 19.65 2.90
CA LYS A 485 5.48 19.84 3.86
C LYS A 485 5.71 20.90 4.94
N GLU A 486 5.64 20.55 6.22
CA GLU A 486 5.69 21.51 7.33
C GLU A 486 7.10 21.58 7.88
N ALA A 487 7.63 22.79 8.08
CA ALA A 487 8.97 22.94 8.63
C ALA A 487 9.16 22.20 9.97
N GLY A 488 10.17 21.34 10.03
CA GLY A 488 10.56 20.53 11.19
C GLY A 488 9.75 19.24 11.36
N ASP A 489 9.13 18.71 10.29
CA ASP A 489 8.37 17.46 10.32
C ASP A 489 9.21 16.22 9.92
N ASP A 490 10.54 16.39 9.80
CA ASP A 490 11.52 15.39 9.36
C ASP A 490 11.35 14.94 7.90
N ILE A 491 10.55 15.65 7.11
CA ILE A 491 10.45 15.47 5.67
C ILE A 491 11.37 16.48 5.01
N TYR A 492 12.28 15.97 4.20
CA TYR A 492 13.29 16.76 3.53
C TYR A 492 13.01 16.76 2.03
N GLY A 493 13.14 17.91 1.37
CA GLY A 493 12.92 18.07 -0.07
C GLY A 493 14.03 18.85 -0.78
N ALA A 494 14.30 18.48 -2.03
CA ALA A 494 15.23 19.17 -2.91
C ALA A 494 14.75 19.16 -4.36
N MET A 495 15.00 20.25 -5.07
CA MET A 495 14.83 20.33 -6.51
C MET A 495 16.12 19.94 -7.23
N ILE A 496 16.01 19.05 -8.20
CA ILE A 496 17.08 18.74 -9.15
C ILE A 496 16.78 19.48 -10.47
N PRO A 497 17.77 20.21 -11.03
CA PRO A 497 17.57 20.88 -12.32
C PRO A 497 17.23 19.91 -13.44
N GLY A 498 16.36 20.33 -14.34
CA GLY A 498 15.87 19.48 -15.43
C GLY A 498 16.98 18.94 -16.33
N ILE A 499 16.89 17.66 -16.63
CA ILE A 499 17.87 16.92 -17.44
C ILE A 499 17.36 16.84 -18.87
N PRO A 500 18.03 17.47 -19.85
CA PRO A 500 17.54 17.52 -21.23
C PRO A 500 17.46 16.13 -21.87
N MET A 501 16.64 16.02 -22.92
CA MET A 501 16.61 14.87 -23.81
C MET A 501 18.01 14.48 -24.33
N ASN A 502 18.22 13.20 -24.60
CA ASN A 502 19.48 12.51 -24.88
C ASN A 502 20.51 12.51 -23.74
N ASN A 503 20.06 12.51 -22.49
CA ASN A 503 20.92 12.41 -21.32
C ASN A 503 20.38 11.35 -20.35
N SER A 504 21.20 10.99 -19.37
CA SER A 504 20.78 10.16 -18.25
C SER A 504 21.03 10.83 -16.91
N LEU A 505 20.27 10.41 -15.91
CA LEU A 505 20.40 10.81 -14.52
C LEU A 505 20.54 9.55 -13.67
N SER A 506 21.51 9.54 -12.76
CA SER A 506 21.48 8.63 -11.61
C SER A 506 21.45 9.41 -10.32
N TRP A 507 20.73 8.94 -9.31
CA TRP A 507 20.67 9.63 -8.01
C TRP A 507 20.44 8.70 -6.82
N GLN A 508 20.86 9.16 -5.64
CA GLN A 508 20.62 8.57 -4.32
C GLN A 508 20.47 9.69 -3.28
N ILE A 509 19.87 9.39 -2.12
CA ILE A 509 19.84 10.29 -0.97
C ILE A 509 20.89 9.84 0.03
N SER A 510 21.67 10.78 0.53
CA SER A 510 22.63 10.57 1.62
C SER A 510 22.27 11.43 2.81
N ALA A 511 22.28 10.82 4.00
CA ALA A 511 22.10 11.48 5.28
C ALA A 511 23.29 11.19 6.17
N THR A 512 23.82 12.20 6.86
CA THR A 512 24.95 12.06 7.79
C THR A 512 24.67 12.86 9.06
N ASP A 513 24.91 12.26 10.22
CA ASP A 513 24.77 12.93 11.52
C ASP A 513 26.02 13.72 11.94
N GLU A 514 25.93 14.47 13.03
CA GLU A 514 27.05 15.26 13.56
C GLU A 514 28.27 14.44 14.03
N PHE A 515 28.11 13.12 14.20
CA PHE A 515 29.16 12.19 14.58
C PHE A 515 29.77 11.43 13.38
N GLY A 516 29.27 11.68 12.17
CA GLY A 516 29.77 11.10 10.92
C GLY A 516 29.19 9.71 10.59
N LYS A 517 28.14 9.26 11.29
CA LYS A 517 27.35 8.10 10.85
C LYS A 517 26.51 8.52 9.65
N SER A 518 26.53 7.69 8.62
CA SER A 518 25.86 7.99 7.36
C SER A 518 25.06 6.81 6.85
N ASN A 519 24.03 7.13 6.08
CA ASN A 519 23.23 6.19 5.33
C ASN A 519 23.00 6.73 3.92
N ILE A 520 22.96 5.84 2.93
CA ILE A 520 22.70 6.17 1.53
C ILE A 520 21.62 5.21 1.04
N LEU A 521 20.48 5.75 0.61
CA LEU A 521 19.38 4.98 0.04
C LEU A 521 18.78 5.66 -1.20
N PRO A 522 18.25 4.89 -2.17
CA PRO A 522 18.38 3.43 -2.29
C PRO A 522 19.86 3.01 -2.45
N CYS A 523 20.21 1.77 -2.13
CA CYS A 523 21.63 1.33 -2.13
C CYS A 523 22.27 1.38 -3.52
N GLU A 524 21.49 1.00 -4.54
CA GLU A 524 21.85 1.22 -5.93
C GLU A 524 21.21 2.53 -6.42
N PRO A 525 21.93 3.37 -7.19
CA PRO A 525 21.37 4.59 -7.72
C PRO A 525 20.13 4.35 -8.56
N VAL A 526 19.07 5.14 -8.33
CA VAL A 526 17.95 5.22 -9.25
C VAL A 526 18.47 5.78 -10.57
N PHE A 527 18.24 5.07 -11.68
CA PHE A 527 18.72 5.46 -13.01
C PHE A 527 17.55 5.81 -13.93
N ILE A 528 17.62 6.99 -14.53
CA ILE A 528 16.61 7.53 -15.44
C ILE A 528 17.30 7.89 -16.76
N GLN A 529 16.75 7.39 -17.86
CA GLN A 529 17.24 7.67 -19.20
C GLN A 529 16.23 8.58 -19.92
N PHE A 530 16.67 9.75 -20.37
CA PHE A 530 15.88 10.71 -21.14
C PHE A 530 16.27 10.59 -22.61
N GLU A 531 15.75 9.61 -23.34
CA GLU A 531 15.98 9.47 -24.80
C GLU A 531 14.64 9.51 -25.54
N PRO A 532 14.58 10.05 -26.77
CA PRO A 532 13.48 9.75 -27.68
C PRO A 532 13.44 8.23 -27.86
N SER A 533 12.26 7.60 -27.86
CA SER A 533 12.21 6.16 -28.08
C SER A 533 12.84 5.83 -29.43
N ASP A 534 13.90 5.01 -29.42
CA ASP A 534 14.58 4.47 -30.61
C ASP A 534 13.69 3.50 -31.45
N GLU A 535 12.38 3.44 -31.21
CA GLU A 535 11.45 2.54 -31.90
C GLU A 535 10.25 3.32 -32.51
N ALA A 536 10.02 3.08 -33.81
CA ALA A 536 9.03 3.66 -34.75
C ALA A 536 9.28 5.09 -35.29
N ALA A 537 9.00 5.32 -36.58
CA ALA A 537 8.91 6.67 -37.19
C ALA A 537 7.47 7.03 -37.61
N LEU A 538 6.55 6.08 -37.44
CA LEU A 538 5.12 6.18 -37.66
C LEU A 538 4.46 5.65 -36.38
N PHE A 539 3.63 6.47 -35.75
CA PHE A 539 3.15 6.23 -34.39
C PHE A 539 1.64 6.13 -34.36
N ILE A 540 1.12 5.31 -33.46
CA ILE A 540 -0.23 5.49 -32.92
C ILE A 540 -0.13 6.67 -31.96
N ASN A 541 -0.84 7.76 -32.23
CA ASN A 541 -0.65 9.04 -31.55
C ASN A 541 -1.65 9.25 -30.41
N GLU A 542 -2.93 9.01 -30.69
CA GLU A 542 -4.02 9.03 -29.73
C GLU A 542 -5.17 8.15 -30.24
N PHE A 543 -6.04 7.70 -29.34
CA PHE A 543 -7.26 6.98 -29.68
C PHE A 543 -8.35 7.20 -28.64
N MET A 544 -9.59 6.93 -29.03
CA MET A 544 -10.75 6.94 -28.14
C MET A 544 -11.55 5.67 -28.38
N ALA A 545 -11.59 4.78 -27.38
CA ALA A 545 -12.26 3.47 -27.47
C ALA A 545 -13.73 3.50 -26.99
N ASP A 546 -14.23 4.67 -26.60
CA ASP A 546 -15.63 4.89 -26.22
C ASP A 546 -16.04 6.33 -26.55
N ASN A 547 -16.32 6.61 -27.83
CA ASN A 547 -16.73 7.92 -28.32
C ASN A 547 -18.26 8.02 -28.30
N GLU A 548 -18.84 8.75 -27.34
CA GLU A 548 -20.29 8.93 -27.26
C GLU A 548 -20.76 10.25 -27.90
N SER A 549 -19.92 11.29 -27.87
CA SER A 549 -20.36 12.63 -28.23
C SER A 549 -19.30 13.59 -28.82
N PHE A 550 -18.04 13.15 -28.99
CA PHE A 550 -16.94 14.07 -29.31
C PHE A 550 -16.82 14.43 -30.81
N ILE A 551 -16.38 13.49 -31.65
CA ILE A 551 -16.28 13.68 -33.11
C ILE A 551 -17.09 12.62 -33.85
N THR A 552 -17.66 12.99 -35.00
CA THR A 552 -18.38 12.05 -35.86
C THR A 552 -17.59 11.69 -37.09
N ASP A 553 -17.81 10.48 -37.59
CA ASP A 553 -17.40 10.06 -38.93
C ASP A 553 -18.19 10.78 -40.05
N GLU A 554 -17.96 10.41 -41.30
CA GLU A 554 -18.71 10.93 -42.46
C GLU A 554 -20.20 10.56 -42.49
N ALA A 555 -20.62 9.53 -41.76
CA ALA A 555 -22.02 9.12 -41.65
C ALA A 555 -22.76 9.81 -40.49
N GLY A 556 -22.03 10.55 -39.65
CA GLY A 556 -22.57 11.27 -38.49
C GLY A 556 -22.68 10.39 -37.22
N GLN A 557 -21.89 9.33 -37.14
CA GLN A 557 -21.83 8.40 -36.02
C GLN A 557 -20.63 8.71 -35.12
N PHE A 558 -20.79 8.52 -33.80
CA PHE A 558 -19.70 8.66 -32.83
C PHE A 558 -19.04 7.30 -32.68
N ASP A 559 -18.13 6.99 -33.60
CA ASP A 559 -17.38 5.73 -33.58
C ASP A 559 -16.02 5.92 -32.93
N ASP A 560 -15.48 4.81 -32.40
CA ASP A 560 -14.14 4.77 -31.84
C ASP A 560 -13.14 5.13 -32.95
N TRP A 561 -12.04 5.77 -32.57
CA TRP A 561 -11.08 6.25 -33.56
C TRP A 561 -9.65 6.14 -33.07
N ILE A 562 -8.76 6.01 -34.05
CA ILE A 562 -7.31 5.86 -33.87
C ILE A 562 -6.64 6.92 -34.74
N GLU A 563 -5.74 7.70 -34.15
CA GLU A 563 -4.90 8.64 -34.88
C GLU A 563 -3.50 8.07 -35.12
N ILE A 564 -3.02 8.21 -36.35
CA ILE A 564 -1.65 7.88 -36.73
C ILE A 564 -0.88 9.15 -37.07
N TYR A 565 0.33 9.26 -36.55
CA TYR A 565 1.24 10.38 -36.73
C TYR A 565 2.54 9.97 -37.45
N ASN A 566 2.95 10.75 -38.45
CA ASN A 566 4.28 10.60 -39.06
C ASN A 566 5.32 11.51 -38.37
N GLY A 567 6.16 10.90 -37.54
CA GLY A 567 7.28 11.59 -36.87
C GLY A 567 8.59 11.58 -37.66
N ASP A 568 8.63 10.99 -38.85
CA ASP A 568 9.82 10.98 -39.71
C ASP A 568 9.99 12.32 -40.44
N ALA A 569 11.23 12.60 -40.85
CA ALA A 569 11.57 13.75 -41.69
C ALA A 569 11.18 13.54 -43.18
N GLU A 570 10.80 12.31 -43.56
CA GLU A 570 10.38 11.94 -44.91
C GLU A 570 8.90 11.49 -44.95
N ALA A 571 8.30 11.56 -46.14
CA ALA A 571 6.92 11.12 -46.33
C ALA A 571 6.82 9.57 -46.26
N ILE A 572 5.82 9.06 -45.55
CA ILE A 572 5.59 7.62 -45.36
C ILE A 572 4.38 7.18 -46.17
N TRP A 573 4.56 6.16 -47.02
CA TRP A 573 3.46 5.50 -47.71
C TRP A 573 2.83 4.42 -46.81
N LEU A 574 1.50 4.45 -46.68
CA LEU A 574 0.73 3.60 -45.78
C LEU A 574 0.15 2.35 -46.47
N GLY A 575 0.15 2.25 -47.80
CA GLY A 575 -0.53 1.16 -48.54
C GLY A 575 0.04 -0.25 -48.31
N ASP A 576 1.12 -0.37 -47.54
CA ASP A 576 1.74 -1.61 -47.07
C ASP A 576 1.74 -1.74 -45.54
N LYS A 577 1.01 -0.87 -44.84
CA LYS A 577 0.85 -0.82 -43.39
C LYS A 577 -0.50 -1.39 -42.95
N TYR A 578 -0.56 -1.86 -41.71
CA TYR A 578 -1.73 -2.55 -41.17
C TYR A 578 -2.05 -2.08 -39.74
N LEU A 579 -3.34 -2.06 -39.39
CA LEU A 579 -3.81 -1.95 -38.00
C LEU A 579 -4.43 -3.26 -37.54
N THR A 580 -4.30 -3.53 -36.25
CA THR A 580 -4.93 -4.67 -35.59
C THR A 580 -5.16 -4.42 -34.11
N ASP A 581 -6.25 -4.99 -33.58
CA ASP A 581 -6.54 -5.12 -32.14
C ASP A 581 -6.08 -6.48 -31.57
N ASN A 582 -5.49 -7.33 -32.42
CA ASN A 582 -5.10 -8.69 -32.08
C ASN A 582 -3.66 -8.97 -32.56
N PRO A 583 -2.68 -9.12 -31.65
CA PRO A 583 -1.28 -9.28 -32.03
C PRO A 583 -1.00 -10.59 -32.77
N ASP A 584 -1.88 -11.59 -32.64
CA ASP A 584 -1.78 -12.86 -33.37
C ASP A 584 -2.33 -12.76 -34.80
N ASN A 585 -2.95 -11.64 -35.17
CA ASN A 585 -3.48 -11.36 -36.50
C ASN A 585 -3.01 -9.97 -36.98
N PRO A 586 -1.71 -9.79 -37.27
CA PRO A 586 -1.10 -8.49 -37.57
C PRO A 586 -1.54 -7.87 -38.90
N ASP A 587 -2.27 -8.61 -39.74
CA ASP A 587 -2.78 -8.19 -41.04
C ASP A 587 -4.30 -7.97 -41.05
N LYS A 588 -4.89 -7.70 -39.87
CA LYS A 588 -6.34 -7.59 -39.69
C LYS A 588 -6.96 -6.53 -40.60
N TRP A 589 -6.39 -5.32 -40.66
CA TRP A 589 -6.84 -4.25 -41.54
C TRP A 589 -5.67 -3.58 -42.27
N LEU A 590 -5.73 -3.51 -43.60
CA LEU A 590 -4.73 -2.86 -44.45
C LEU A 590 -5.11 -1.40 -44.68
N PHE A 591 -4.17 -0.48 -44.49
CA PHE A 591 -4.38 0.92 -44.86
C PHE A 591 -4.60 1.07 -46.38
N PRO A 592 -5.42 2.04 -46.80
CA PRO A 592 -5.52 2.41 -48.22
C PRO A 592 -4.22 3.05 -48.73
N ASP A 593 -4.10 3.18 -50.05
CA ASP A 593 -2.95 3.81 -50.73
C ASP A 593 -2.86 5.32 -50.44
N ILE A 594 -2.37 5.66 -49.24
CA ILE A 594 -2.18 7.03 -48.72
C ILE A 594 -0.70 7.28 -48.45
N THR A 595 -0.25 8.51 -48.63
CA THR A 595 1.10 8.96 -48.22
C THR A 595 0.95 10.08 -47.20
N LEU A 596 1.48 9.85 -46.00
CA LEU A 596 1.47 10.80 -44.88
C LEU A 596 2.77 11.62 -44.92
N GLN A 597 2.69 12.95 -45.07
CA GLN A 597 3.87 13.83 -45.08
C GLN A 597 4.50 13.94 -43.67
N PRO A 598 5.76 14.41 -43.55
CA PRO A 598 6.37 14.71 -42.26
C PRO A 598 5.48 15.60 -41.39
N GLY A 599 5.20 15.17 -40.17
CA GLY A 599 4.37 15.91 -39.21
C GLY A 599 2.86 15.86 -39.48
N GLU A 600 2.39 15.05 -40.44
CA GLU A 600 0.95 14.87 -40.70
C GLU A 600 0.33 13.79 -39.81
N PHE A 601 -0.98 13.94 -39.58
CA PHE A 601 -1.84 13.06 -38.81
C PHE A 601 -2.94 12.49 -39.70
N ILE A 602 -3.42 11.29 -39.40
CA ILE A 602 -4.59 10.70 -40.04
C ILE A 602 -5.45 9.95 -39.02
N ILE A 603 -6.76 10.15 -39.11
CA ILE A 603 -7.76 9.48 -38.27
C ILE A 603 -8.28 8.25 -39.01
N VAL A 604 -8.42 7.15 -38.28
CA VAL A 604 -9.00 5.88 -38.72
C VAL A 604 -10.13 5.52 -37.77
N TRP A 605 -11.31 5.19 -38.29
CA TRP A 605 -12.49 4.79 -37.51
C TRP A 605 -12.45 3.29 -37.22
N ALA A 606 -12.55 2.90 -35.95
CA ALA A 606 -12.55 1.51 -35.50
C ALA A 606 -13.98 1.08 -35.13
N ASP A 607 -14.77 0.72 -36.14
CA ASP A 607 -16.24 0.61 -36.03
C ASP A 607 -16.82 -0.71 -36.58
N GLU A 608 -15.98 -1.60 -37.11
CA GLU A 608 -16.37 -2.80 -37.87
C GLU A 608 -17.20 -2.53 -39.15
N ASP A 609 -17.18 -1.31 -39.72
CA ASP A 609 -18.00 -0.93 -40.88
C ASP A 609 -17.19 -0.36 -42.06
N GLN A 610 -16.40 -1.23 -42.70
CA GLN A 610 -15.69 -0.92 -43.95
C GLN A 610 -16.61 -0.47 -45.11
N GLY A 611 -17.93 -0.57 -44.97
CA GLY A 611 -18.89 -0.09 -45.97
C GLY A 611 -18.95 1.44 -46.07
N GLN A 612 -18.48 2.16 -45.06
CA GLN A 612 -18.59 3.62 -44.98
C GLN A 612 -17.45 4.35 -45.67
N GLY A 613 -16.23 3.79 -45.62
CA GLY A 613 -15.09 4.42 -46.25
C GLY A 613 -13.80 3.61 -46.13
N PRO A 614 -12.74 4.02 -46.85
CA PRO A 614 -11.45 3.34 -46.83
C PRO A 614 -10.66 3.54 -45.52
N LEU A 615 -11.14 4.39 -44.60
CA LEU A 615 -10.55 4.63 -43.27
C LEU A 615 -11.38 4.03 -42.14
N HIS A 616 -12.33 3.14 -42.46
CA HIS A 616 -13.10 2.36 -41.48
C HIS A 616 -12.51 0.96 -41.36
N THR A 617 -12.20 0.53 -40.14
CA THR A 617 -11.57 -0.77 -39.90
C THR A 617 -12.59 -1.91 -39.91
N ASN A 618 -12.10 -3.16 -39.94
CA ASN A 618 -12.93 -4.34 -39.77
C ASN A 618 -12.93 -4.84 -38.32
N PHE A 619 -12.62 -3.95 -37.37
CA PHE A 619 -12.61 -4.21 -35.93
C PHE A 619 -13.09 -2.98 -35.17
N LYS A 620 -13.44 -3.15 -33.90
CA LYS A 620 -13.81 -2.06 -33.00
C LYS A 620 -12.93 -2.13 -31.75
N LEU A 621 -12.69 -0.99 -31.11
CA LEU A 621 -11.92 -0.95 -29.89
C LEU A 621 -12.74 -1.43 -28.67
N ASN A 622 -12.08 -2.00 -27.67
CA ASN A 622 -12.73 -2.49 -26.45
C ASN A 622 -12.47 -1.56 -25.27
N ALA A 623 -13.51 -0.87 -24.81
CA ALA A 623 -13.44 0.03 -23.65
C ALA A 623 -13.00 -0.65 -22.34
N ALA A 624 -13.06 -1.99 -22.21
CA ALA A 624 -12.49 -2.68 -21.03
C ALA A 624 -10.96 -2.85 -21.08
N GLY A 625 -10.33 -2.44 -22.18
CA GLY A 625 -8.90 -2.57 -22.45
C GLY A 625 -8.57 -3.75 -23.36
N GLU A 626 -7.60 -3.55 -24.25
CA GLU A 626 -7.09 -4.54 -25.21
C GLU A 626 -5.75 -4.10 -25.84
N TYR A 627 -5.32 -4.82 -26.88
CA TYR A 627 -4.15 -4.50 -27.70
C TYR A 627 -4.54 -3.60 -28.88
N LEU A 628 -3.64 -2.70 -29.28
CA LEU A 628 -3.71 -2.00 -30.55
C LEU A 628 -2.29 -1.94 -31.16
N GLY A 629 -2.16 -2.32 -32.42
CA GLY A 629 -0.88 -2.37 -33.11
C GLY A 629 -0.92 -1.86 -34.53
N LEU A 630 0.16 -1.16 -34.89
CA LEU A 630 0.47 -0.67 -36.23
C LEU A 630 1.64 -1.49 -36.78
N PHE A 631 1.47 -2.07 -37.97
CA PHE A 631 2.42 -3.00 -38.57
C PHE A 631 2.83 -2.58 -39.98
N ASP A 632 4.02 -3.01 -40.39
CA ASP A 632 4.53 -2.93 -41.76
C ASP A 632 4.63 -4.33 -42.38
N SER A 633 4.43 -4.44 -43.69
CA SER A 633 4.61 -5.69 -44.43
C SER A 633 5.94 -5.68 -45.21
N GLN A 634 6.86 -6.59 -44.86
CA GLN A 634 8.09 -6.79 -45.65
C GLN A 634 8.23 -8.22 -46.14
N SER A 635 8.02 -8.40 -47.46
CA SER A 635 8.31 -9.54 -48.33
C SER A 635 7.77 -10.94 -47.95
N THR A 636 7.71 -11.32 -46.67
CA THR A 636 7.16 -12.59 -46.15
C THR A 636 6.63 -12.51 -44.71
N ALA A 637 6.66 -11.35 -44.03
CA ALA A 637 6.20 -11.21 -42.64
C ALA A 637 5.69 -9.79 -42.32
N PHE A 638 4.92 -9.68 -41.23
CA PHE A 638 4.46 -8.42 -40.65
C PHE A 638 5.34 -8.04 -39.45
N PHE A 639 5.80 -6.79 -39.41
CA PHE A 639 6.65 -6.26 -38.35
C PHE A 639 5.93 -5.13 -37.62
N PRO A 640 5.84 -5.16 -36.27
CA PRO A 640 5.22 -4.06 -35.53
C PRO A 640 6.09 -2.81 -35.72
N LEU A 641 5.44 -1.70 -36.08
CA LEU A 641 6.01 -0.37 -36.10
C LEU A 641 5.80 0.29 -34.74
N ASP A 642 4.55 0.39 -34.30
CA ASP A 642 4.18 0.94 -33.00
C ASP A 642 3.03 0.15 -32.41
N THR A 643 2.99 0.04 -31.09
CA THR A 643 2.01 -0.80 -30.40
C THR A 643 1.70 -0.25 -29.02
N ILE A 644 0.44 -0.38 -28.62
CA ILE A 644 -0.02 -0.09 -27.28
C ILE A 644 -0.89 -1.24 -26.75
N THR A 645 -0.92 -1.39 -25.44
CA THR A 645 -1.98 -2.12 -24.75
C THR A 645 -2.50 -1.25 -23.63
N TYR A 646 -3.81 -1.05 -23.64
CA TYR A 646 -4.49 -0.09 -22.79
C TYR A 646 -5.51 -0.79 -21.88
N GLY A 647 -5.82 -0.15 -20.75
CA GLY A 647 -6.77 -0.64 -19.75
C GLY A 647 -8.19 -0.14 -20.00
N GLU A 648 -9.03 -0.22 -18.98
CA GLU A 648 -10.39 0.33 -19.01
C GLU A 648 -10.39 1.81 -19.42
N GLN A 649 -11.28 2.18 -20.35
CA GLN A 649 -11.44 3.50 -20.94
C GLN A 649 -12.78 4.07 -20.49
N ASN A 650 -12.81 5.40 -20.28
CA ASN A 650 -14.02 6.12 -19.94
C ASN A 650 -14.64 6.76 -21.20
N PRO A 651 -15.98 6.90 -21.27
CA PRO A 651 -16.65 7.59 -22.36
C PRO A 651 -16.09 9.00 -22.60
N ASP A 652 -15.90 9.34 -23.88
CA ASP A 652 -15.41 10.63 -24.39
C ASP A 652 -14.02 11.07 -23.85
N MET A 653 -13.25 10.13 -23.29
CA MET A 653 -11.87 10.36 -22.86
C MET A 653 -10.90 9.83 -23.91
N VAL A 654 -9.93 10.66 -24.29
CA VAL A 654 -8.88 10.26 -25.24
C VAL A 654 -7.66 9.75 -24.48
N PHE A 655 -7.10 8.65 -24.96
CA PHE A 655 -5.82 8.14 -24.48
C PHE A 655 -4.78 8.35 -25.58
N GLY A 656 -3.73 9.10 -25.27
CA GLY A 656 -2.79 9.60 -26.26
C GLY A 656 -1.40 9.78 -25.72
N ARG A 657 -0.45 10.01 -26.62
CA ARG A 657 0.93 10.33 -26.29
C ARG A 657 1.02 11.76 -25.77
N PHE A 658 1.85 12.01 -24.76
CA PHE A 658 2.02 13.38 -24.23
C PHE A 658 2.53 14.37 -25.29
N LEU A 659 3.44 13.91 -26.15
CA LEU A 659 3.92 14.63 -27.34
C LEU A 659 3.67 13.75 -28.56
N ASP A 660 3.53 14.36 -29.73
CA ASP A 660 3.32 13.61 -30.97
C ASP A 660 4.43 12.57 -31.18
N GLY A 661 4.05 11.29 -31.23
CA GLY A 661 4.99 10.15 -31.31
C GLY A 661 5.90 9.93 -30.09
N GLY A 662 5.73 10.69 -29.00
CA GLY A 662 6.51 10.59 -27.76
C GLY A 662 5.90 9.67 -26.70
N LEU A 663 6.62 9.49 -25.59
CA LEU A 663 6.12 8.87 -24.35
C LEU A 663 6.12 9.92 -23.24
N PRO A 664 5.31 9.77 -22.16
CA PRO A 664 4.42 8.63 -21.87
C PRO A 664 3.09 8.67 -22.65
N TRP A 665 2.36 7.55 -22.59
CA TRP A 665 0.92 7.48 -22.91
C TRP A 665 0.10 7.90 -21.68
N MET A 666 -0.99 8.63 -21.90
CA MET A 666 -1.81 9.18 -20.83
C MET A 666 -3.19 9.61 -21.34
N TYR A 667 -4.11 9.89 -20.41
CA TYR A 667 -5.34 10.57 -20.76
C TYR A 667 -5.05 12.04 -21.07
N LEU A 668 -5.46 12.51 -22.26
CA LEU A 668 -5.32 13.92 -22.62
C LEU A 668 -6.60 14.67 -22.25
N ASN A 669 -6.46 15.84 -21.63
CA ASN A 669 -7.61 16.66 -21.26
C ASN A 669 -8.28 17.35 -22.46
N THR A 670 -7.59 17.41 -23.58
CA THR A 670 -8.11 17.97 -24.85
C THR A 670 -7.75 16.98 -25.95
N PRO A 671 -8.71 16.26 -26.54
CA PRO A 671 -8.43 15.46 -27.72
C PRO A 671 -8.09 16.35 -28.91
N THR A 672 -7.13 15.92 -29.71
CA THR A 672 -6.53 16.73 -30.78
C THR A 672 -6.61 16.07 -32.16
N PRO A 673 -7.78 15.52 -32.56
CA PRO A 673 -7.90 14.74 -33.79
C PRO A 673 -7.47 15.54 -35.03
N GLY A 674 -6.47 15.03 -35.73
CA GLY A 674 -5.85 15.63 -36.91
C GLY A 674 -4.82 16.72 -36.61
N SER A 675 -4.33 16.85 -35.37
CA SER A 675 -3.46 17.94 -34.94
C SER A 675 -2.52 17.54 -33.80
N THR A 676 -1.47 18.36 -33.58
CA THR A 676 -0.53 18.16 -32.46
C THR A 676 -1.22 18.16 -31.11
N ASN A 677 -0.83 17.23 -30.24
CA ASN A 677 -1.33 17.10 -28.87
C ASN A 677 -1.04 18.38 -28.04
N GLU A 678 -2.08 18.93 -27.37
CA GLU A 678 -1.97 20.14 -26.54
C GLU A 678 -1.75 19.80 -25.05
N THR A 679 -0.64 20.27 -24.46
CA THR A 679 -0.12 19.79 -23.15
C THR A 679 -0.51 20.62 -21.92
N ASN A 680 -1.66 21.29 -21.91
CA ASN A 680 -2.06 22.09 -20.75
C ASN A 680 -2.73 21.25 -19.65
N SER A 681 -1.95 20.97 -18.60
CA SER A 681 -2.31 20.42 -17.26
C SER A 681 -2.88 19.00 -17.23
N VAL A 682 -2.36 18.13 -16.35
CA VAL A 682 -2.63 16.69 -16.28
C VAL A 682 -2.85 16.26 -14.82
N ASP A 683 -3.78 15.32 -14.60
CA ASP A 683 -3.92 14.52 -13.38
C ASP A 683 -3.12 13.21 -13.56
N MET A 684 -2.04 13.04 -12.80
CA MET A 684 -0.99 12.02 -13.01
C MET A 684 -1.21 10.70 -12.26
N SER A 685 -2.37 10.51 -11.63
CA SER A 685 -2.57 9.50 -10.60
C SER A 685 -2.71 8.03 -11.08
N GLU A 686 -2.71 7.72 -12.38
CA GLU A 686 -2.87 6.32 -12.87
C GLU A 686 -1.73 5.79 -13.78
N ILE A 687 -0.63 6.53 -13.94
CA ILE A 687 0.35 6.32 -15.03
C ILE A 687 1.29 5.11 -14.85
N ASP A 688 1.41 4.47 -13.69
CA ASP A 688 2.62 3.65 -13.46
C ASP A 688 2.54 2.13 -13.73
N LYS A 689 1.42 1.60 -14.25
CA LYS A 689 1.25 0.14 -14.46
C LYS A 689 1.88 -0.37 -15.78
N LEU A 690 2.83 -1.32 -15.69
CA LEU A 690 3.37 -2.06 -16.85
C LEU A 690 2.39 -3.14 -17.29
N ASN A 691 1.90 -3.10 -18.53
CA ASN A 691 1.05 -4.14 -19.12
C ASN A 691 1.87 -5.04 -20.07
N ILE A 692 1.57 -6.35 -20.09
CA ILE A 692 2.28 -7.33 -20.92
C ILE A 692 1.32 -8.20 -21.74
N TYR A 693 1.65 -8.49 -23.00
CA TYR A 693 0.74 -9.18 -23.93
C TYR A 693 1.50 -9.81 -25.13
N PRO A 694 0.90 -10.74 -25.92
CA PRO A 694 -0.26 -11.52 -25.51
C PRO A 694 0.11 -12.33 -24.26
N ASN A 695 -0.84 -12.46 -23.34
CA ASN A 695 -0.63 -13.20 -22.11
C ASN A 695 -1.90 -14.02 -21.84
N PRO A 696 -2.01 -15.24 -22.39
CA PRO A 696 -0.89 -16.13 -22.75
C PRO A 696 -0.17 -15.87 -24.09
N VAL A 697 1.15 -16.07 -24.12
CA VAL A 697 2.01 -16.03 -25.31
C VAL A 697 1.94 -17.35 -26.06
N VAL A 698 1.40 -17.33 -27.28
CA VAL A 698 1.27 -18.52 -28.15
C VAL A 698 2.34 -18.55 -29.26
N ASN A 699 2.78 -17.38 -29.74
CA ASN A 699 3.68 -17.24 -30.89
C ASN A 699 5.14 -16.93 -30.53
N GLY A 700 5.55 -17.22 -29.29
CA GLY A 700 6.94 -17.09 -28.84
C GLY A 700 7.45 -15.66 -28.71
N TRP A 701 6.59 -14.65 -28.73
CA TRP A 701 6.93 -13.24 -28.51
C TRP A 701 6.05 -12.63 -27.42
N LEU A 702 6.68 -11.90 -26.50
CA LEU A 702 6.03 -11.10 -25.47
C LEU A 702 6.31 -9.62 -25.73
N PHE A 703 5.28 -8.80 -25.62
CA PHE A 703 5.30 -7.37 -25.81
C PHE A 703 4.94 -6.64 -24.51
N LEU A 704 5.52 -5.45 -24.30
CA LEU A 704 5.42 -4.66 -23.07
C LEU A 704 4.89 -3.26 -23.41
N SER A 705 4.02 -2.69 -22.55
CA SER A 705 3.39 -1.38 -22.79
C SER A 705 4.35 -0.18 -22.78
N LYS A 706 5.54 -0.34 -22.21
CA LYS A 706 6.63 0.66 -22.19
C LYS A 706 8.00 -0.06 -22.28
N PRO A 707 9.06 0.57 -22.82
CA PRO A 707 10.37 -0.03 -22.84
C PRO A 707 10.86 -0.19 -21.41
N VAL A 708 11.16 -1.42 -21.03
CA VAL A 708 11.63 -1.71 -19.68
C VAL A 708 12.84 -2.61 -19.74
N SER A 709 13.74 -2.41 -18.79
CA SER A 709 14.80 -3.35 -18.48
C SER A 709 14.28 -4.31 -17.43
N GLY A 710 14.70 -5.56 -17.47
CA GLY A 710 14.21 -6.55 -16.55
C GLY A 710 14.70 -7.97 -16.83
N LYS A 711 14.02 -8.91 -16.21
CA LYS A 711 14.29 -10.34 -16.31
C LYS A 711 12.99 -11.12 -16.38
N ILE A 712 12.96 -12.16 -17.21
CA ILE A 712 11.93 -13.19 -17.16
C ILE A 712 12.47 -14.33 -16.32
N ILE A 713 11.75 -14.64 -15.27
CA ILE A 713 12.06 -15.72 -14.33
C ILE A 713 11.00 -16.82 -14.42
N ASN A 714 11.41 -18.07 -14.22
CA ASN A 714 10.43 -19.14 -13.98
C ASN A 714 9.90 -19.06 -12.55
N LEU A 715 8.88 -19.87 -12.25
CA LEU A 715 8.33 -19.98 -10.90
C LEU A 715 9.30 -20.58 -9.86
N GLN A 716 10.53 -20.93 -10.25
CA GLN A 716 11.63 -21.37 -9.40
C GLN A 716 12.66 -20.24 -9.13
N GLY A 717 12.40 -19.03 -9.62
CA GLY A 717 13.29 -17.86 -9.47
C GLY A 717 14.49 -17.88 -10.42
N GLU A 718 14.62 -18.90 -11.29
CA GLU A 718 15.71 -18.97 -12.24
C GLU A 718 15.50 -17.96 -13.37
N VAL A 719 16.51 -17.12 -13.60
CA VAL A 719 16.51 -16.15 -14.69
C VAL A 719 16.67 -16.88 -16.02
N LEU A 720 15.60 -16.84 -16.83
CA LEU A 720 15.59 -17.43 -18.16
C LEU A 720 16.05 -16.45 -19.23
N ILE A 721 15.64 -15.18 -19.10
CA ILE A 721 16.00 -14.10 -20.02
C ILE A 721 16.28 -12.86 -19.18
N LYS A 722 17.40 -12.18 -19.45
CA LYS A 722 17.60 -10.78 -19.07
C LYS A 722 17.41 -9.92 -20.32
N PHE A 723 16.78 -8.78 -20.16
CA PHE A 723 16.53 -7.86 -21.25
C PHE A 723 16.74 -6.43 -20.75
N GLU A 724 17.28 -5.58 -21.61
CA GLU A 724 17.54 -4.18 -21.32
C GLU A 724 16.80 -3.35 -22.35
N MET A 725 15.98 -2.41 -21.87
CA MET A 725 15.19 -1.48 -22.68
C MET A 725 14.48 -2.18 -23.84
N LYS A 726 13.72 -3.25 -23.53
CA LYS A 726 12.95 -3.99 -24.53
C LYS A 726 11.47 -3.70 -24.37
N GLN A 727 10.77 -3.43 -25.47
CA GLN A 727 9.31 -3.54 -25.59
C GLN A 727 8.87 -4.88 -26.18
N LYS A 728 9.83 -5.68 -26.70
CA LYS A 728 9.59 -6.96 -27.33
C LYS A 728 10.65 -7.99 -26.91
N ILE A 729 10.19 -9.11 -26.35
CA ILE A 729 11.04 -10.20 -25.84
C ILE A 729 10.71 -11.50 -26.56
N GLY A 730 11.73 -12.16 -27.12
CA GLY A 730 11.60 -13.46 -27.77
C GLY A 730 11.64 -14.61 -26.76
N LEU A 731 10.56 -15.38 -26.68
CA LEU A 731 10.37 -16.51 -25.77
C LEU A 731 10.49 -17.89 -26.45
N ASN A 732 11.01 -17.95 -27.69
CA ASN A 732 11.11 -19.18 -28.49
C ASN A 732 11.91 -20.33 -27.83
N ASN A 733 12.69 -20.03 -26.80
CA ASN A 733 13.49 -21.01 -26.05
C ASN A 733 12.90 -21.32 -24.65
N ILE A 734 11.75 -20.76 -24.32
CA ILE A 734 11.03 -20.99 -23.07
C ILE A 734 9.95 -22.04 -23.33
N LYS A 735 9.81 -23.02 -22.43
CA LYS A 735 8.77 -24.06 -22.54
C LYS A 735 7.39 -23.48 -22.22
N PRO A 736 6.30 -24.09 -22.67
CA PRO A 736 4.97 -23.74 -22.17
C PRO A 736 4.91 -23.83 -20.64
N GLY A 737 4.39 -22.80 -20.00
CA GLY A 737 4.42 -22.64 -18.55
C GLY A 737 4.06 -21.24 -18.09
N LEU A 738 4.06 -21.06 -16.76
CA LEU A 738 3.88 -19.77 -16.11
C LEU A 738 5.24 -19.20 -15.70
N TYR A 739 5.43 -17.90 -15.89
CA TYR A 739 6.65 -17.12 -15.71
C TYR A 739 6.29 -15.77 -15.09
N ILE A 740 7.30 -15.05 -14.63
CA ILE A 740 7.17 -13.67 -14.15
C ILE A 740 8.15 -12.82 -14.95
N ILE A 741 7.69 -11.67 -15.45
CA ILE A 741 8.57 -10.61 -15.93
C ILE A 741 8.71 -9.59 -14.80
N GLN A 742 9.95 -9.33 -14.41
CA GLN A 742 10.31 -8.38 -13.34
C GLN A 742 11.17 -7.29 -13.96
N THR A 743 10.78 -6.04 -13.79
CA THR A 743 11.53 -4.90 -14.28
C THR A 743 12.57 -4.42 -13.26
N VAL A 744 13.51 -3.60 -13.73
CA VAL A 744 14.58 -3.03 -12.89
C VAL A 744 14.04 -2.00 -11.89
N ASP A 745 12.91 -1.34 -12.20
CA ASP A 745 12.15 -0.48 -11.29
C ASP A 745 11.20 -1.25 -10.35
N GLY A 746 11.45 -2.55 -10.11
CA GLY A 746 10.73 -3.36 -9.12
C GLY A 746 9.43 -4.02 -9.60
N LYS A 747 8.79 -3.49 -10.66
CA LYS A 747 7.48 -3.94 -11.13
C LYS A 747 7.49 -5.38 -11.66
N SER A 748 6.46 -6.15 -11.31
CA SER A 748 6.34 -7.56 -11.71
C SER A 748 5.01 -7.86 -12.40
N ASN A 749 5.06 -8.56 -13.53
CA ASN A 749 3.88 -9.00 -14.26
C ASN A 749 3.87 -10.52 -14.50
N LYS A 750 2.68 -11.10 -14.44
CA LYS A 750 2.44 -12.53 -14.72
C LYS A 750 2.61 -12.80 -16.21
N LEU A 751 3.37 -13.81 -16.61
CA LEU A 751 3.58 -14.20 -18.00
C LEU A 751 3.23 -15.69 -18.22
N ILE A 752 2.25 -16.00 -19.06
CA ILE A 752 1.90 -17.37 -19.45
C ILE A 752 2.45 -17.61 -20.86
N VAL A 753 3.15 -18.72 -21.09
CA VAL A 753 3.60 -19.19 -22.42
C VAL A 753 2.90 -20.52 -22.72
N GLN A 754 2.33 -20.68 -23.91
CA GLN A 754 1.56 -21.88 -24.32
C GLN A 754 2.22 -22.69 -25.42
#